data_AF-A0A7I8V7K0-F1
#
_entry.id   AF-A0A7I8V7K0-F1
#
_cell.length_a   1.000
_cell.length_b   1.000
_cell.length_c   1.000
_cell.angle_alpha   90.00
_cell.angle_beta   90.00
_cell.angle_gamma   90.00
#
_symmetry.space_group_name_H-M   'P 1'
#
loop_
_entity.id
_entity.type
_entity.pdbx_description
1 polymer ?
#
loop_
_entity_poly.entity_id
_entity_poly.type
_entity_poly.pdbx_seq_one_letter_code
_entity_poly.pdbx_strand_id
1 'polypeptide(L)'
;MKLAITREFKPFFLLCFFLQDGQQVRLVKGSKVGYVPILAHDEREEDEERNSLKEKESKASVVSSTSASKSVDSYETRTYPSFSQSIGGATSTYSLGSQDSQLQKGPIDPNEQPEINEVNVIFVRYPDECCPKCCMQSFLCKSACCTSLNETPLGKKWWSFRCYTYQLVEHKYFETFIIVMIVISSLTLAIEDVHLPQRQTLRLALKYMDKVFTVIFAFEMLVKWAAYGFKKYFTDAWCWLDFIIVAISLVSLAAEESGLGNISAFRALRTLRALRPLRAVSRWESMKVVVNALIQAIPSIFNVLLVCFVFWLIFAIMGVQLFSGRFYKCVNEKDERLNTSHVPDYATCMNLSKAGYNYTWKNSRIHFDNVLMSLLALLQLQNEQTCQTIGLSYQATFKGWLQIMHDAVDSGAKKGLQPKFEERVYMHFYFVLFIIFGAFFTLNLFIGVIIDNFNMQKKKAGGSLEMFMTEDQKKYYNAMKKLGSKAPQKPIPKPKLKLALFFFKLTTNQKFDIGIMIVIMLNMVAMGLEHYGQSKAVETALSQINLLFIVVFTLEAVMKIIGLRWYYFKQPWNVFDFVVVVFSILGLTMKDIISSYFVSPTLLRVVRVFRVGRVLRLVKSAKGIRTLLFSLAVSMPALFNIGLLLFLVMFIYAIFGMSFFMHVKHTHGIDDMFNFETFFQSIIVLFQVSTSAGWDGVLAGLMNEVDCNPVPTKELPNGNCGNAALATFFIVSYLVVSFLIVMNMFIAVILENFSQATEDVQQGLTQDDFDMYYEIWEKFDEEATQYIPYTKLHEFVDTLEEPLRIPLPNHFKLVQLNIPICEDELVHCVDILDALTKNFLGTIDEGEMGEVKAVNDRPNYKPTSSMLKRQREMVCARIIQRTWQNFVARKKAQRETHIIVDIAEEEEESEPVELKAQSSAVA
;
A
#
# COMPACT_ATOMS: atom_id res chain seq x y z
N MET A 1 -3.47 -43.80 -46.23
CA MET A 1 -3.91 -43.47 -47.61
C MET A 1 -5.30 -42.86 -47.52
N LYS A 2 -5.50 -41.65 -48.09
CA LYS A 2 -6.76 -40.91 -48.37
C LYS A 2 -8.01 -41.07 -47.45
N LEU A 3 -8.44 -39.93 -46.87
CA LEU A 3 -9.84 -39.45 -46.66
C LEU A 3 -10.77 -40.23 -45.69
N ALA A 4 -11.75 -39.62 -44.98
CA ALA A 4 -12.07 -38.21 -44.69
C ALA A 4 -13.17 -38.09 -43.58
N ILE A 5 -13.68 -36.86 -43.36
CA ILE A 5 -15.01 -36.48 -42.79
C ILE A 5 -15.08 -36.08 -41.28
N THR A 6 -14.97 -34.75 -41.09
CA THR A 6 -15.72 -33.84 -40.18
C THR A 6 -15.64 -33.89 -38.63
N ARG A 7 -15.52 -32.67 -38.06
CA ARG A 7 -16.28 -32.04 -36.94
C ARG A 7 -16.49 -32.80 -35.61
N GLU A 8 -16.45 -32.16 -34.43
CA GLU A 8 -16.10 -30.78 -34.05
C GLU A 8 -15.76 -30.77 -32.56
N PHE A 9 -14.60 -30.23 -32.15
CA PHE A 9 -14.34 -29.86 -30.74
C PHE A 9 -13.23 -28.80 -30.66
N LYS A 10 -13.56 -27.62 -30.14
CA LYS A 10 -12.61 -26.61 -29.64
C LYS A 10 -13.02 -26.27 -28.20
N PRO A 11 -12.12 -26.33 -27.20
CA PRO A 11 -12.40 -25.74 -25.90
C PRO A 11 -12.46 -24.21 -26.01
N PHE A 12 -13.44 -23.60 -25.34
CA PHE A 12 -13.53 -22.14 -25.26
C PHE A 12 -12.43 -21.58 -24.34
N PHE A 13 -11.58 -20.71 -24.88
CA PHE A 13 -10.88 -19.68 -24.13
C PHE A 13 -11.14 -18.35 -24.86
N LEU A 14 -11.93 -17.47 -24.25
CA LEU A 14 -12.47 -16.28 -24.91
C LEU A 14 -11.58 -15.06 -24.62
N LEU A 15 -10.76 -14.67 -25.59
CA LEU A 15 -9.87 -13.50 -25.48
C LEU A 15 -9.64 -12.90 -26.87
N CYS A 16 -10.52 -12.00 -27.32
CA CYS A 16 -10.26 -11.08 -28.43
C CYS A 16 -11.36 -10.02 -28.65
N PHE A 17 -10.97 -8.74 -28.56
CA PHE A 17 -11.48 -7.55 -29.27
C PHE A 17 -10.41 -6.48 -28.97
N PHE A 18 -9.76 -5.76 -29.90
CA PHE A 18 -9.92 -5.61 -31.37
C PHE A 18 -8.59 -5.86 -32.10
N LEU A 19 -8.65 -6.09 -33.42
CA LEU A 19 -7.66 -5.56 -34.39
C LEU A 19 -8.20 -5.67 -35.83
N GLN A 20 -7.63 -4.88 -36.75
CA GLN A 20 -8.14 -4.49 -38.08
C GLN A 20 -9.29 -3.46 -38.01
N ASP A 21 -9.40 -2.49 -38.93
CA ASP A 21 -8.70 -2.35 -40.23
C ASP A 21 -7.34 -1.62 -40.22
N GLY A 22 -6.71 -1.58 -41.40
CA GLY A 22 -5.53 -0.76 -41.69
C GLY A 22 -5.38 -0.48 -43.19
N GLN A 23 -4.77 0.65 -43.54
CA GLN A 23 -4.36 0.97 -44.91
C GLN A 23 -2.92 1.50 -44.98
N GLN A 24 -2.30 1.37 -46.15
CA GLN A 24 -0.89 1.67 -46.39
C GLN A 24 -0.65 3.15 -46.67
N VAL A 25 0.50 3.67 -46.24
CA VAL A 25 1.17 4.80 -46.89
C VAL A 25 2.60 4.39 -47.24
N ARG A 26 3.06 4.71 -48.46
CA ARG A 26 4.37 4.32 -48.98
C ARG A 26 5.47 5.27 -48.51
N LEU A 27 6.66 4.73 -48.27
CA LEU A 27 7.90 5.51 -48.20
C LEU A 27 8.24 6.11 -49.57
N VAL A 28 8.58 7.40 -49.60
CA VAL A 28 9.23 8.08 -50.74
C VAL A 28 10.44 8.85 -50.20
N LYS A 29 11.55 8.86 -50.96
CA LYS A 29 12.80 9.55 -50.60
C LYS A 29 12.98 10.84 -51.41
N GLY A 30 13.41 11.89 -50.73
CA GLY A 30 14.05 13.06 -51.34
C GLY A 30 13.81 14.33 -50.51
N SER A 31 14.63 15.39 -50.52
CA SER A 31 16.07 15.60 -50.75
C SER A 31 16.24 17.11 -50.94
N LYS A 32 16.72 17.82 -49.89
CA LYS A 32 17.40 19.13 -49.92
C LYS A 32 16.67 20.41 -50.41
N VAL A 33 16.64 21.40 -49.48
CA VAL A 33 17.09 22.82 -49.63
C VAL A 33 16.43 23.75 -50.67
N GLY A 34 15.86 24.88 -50.21
CA GLY A 34 15.55 26.05 -51.07
C GLY A 34 14.78 27.18 -50.36
N TYR A 35 15.42 28.36 -50.20
CA TYR A 35 14.93 29.58 -49.53
C TYR A 35 13.77 30.34 -50.24
N VAL A 36 12.76 30.85 -49.48
CA VAL A 36 12.23 32.27 -49.47
C VAL A 36 11.51 32.82 -50.75
N PRO A 37 10.54 33.80 -50.74
CA PRO A 37 9.74 34.50 -49.69
C PRO A 37 8.19 34.66 -49.92
N ILE A 38 7.48 35.20 -48.91
CA ILE A 38 6.41 36.27 -48.97
C ILE A 38 4.91 36.00 -49.39
N LEU A 39 4.01 36.58 -48.56
CA LEU A 39 2.59 37.02 -48.71
C LEU A 39 1.35 36.07 -48.81
N ALA A 40 0.61 36.01 -47.69
CA ALA A 40 -0.82 36.32 -47.47
C ALA A 40 -1.98 35.80 -48.38
N HIS A 41 -2.83 34.94 -47.81
CA HIS A 41 -4.22 35.20 -47.35
C HIS A 41 -4.61 33.99 -46.44
N ASP A 42 -5.10 34.15 -45.19
CA ASP A 42 -6.42 34.64 -44.73
C ASP A 42 -7.44 33.50 -44.59
N GLU A 43 -7.37 32.79 -43.47
CA GLU A 43 -8.48 32.01 -42.91
C GLU A 43 -8.79 32.55 -41.50
N ARG A 44 -10.06 32.46 -41.12
CA ARG A 44 -10.68 33.08 -39.94
C ARG A 44 -11.44 31.97 -39.17
N GLU A 45 -11.76 32.21 -37.90
CA GLU A 45 -12.46 31.28 -36.97
C GLU A 45 -11.56 30.32 -36.16
N GLU A 46 -10.72 30.83 -35.23
CA GLU A 46 -10.27 30.04 -34.06
C GLU A 46 -9.88 30.87 -32.79
N ASP A 47 -10.31 32.13 -32.66
CA ASP A 47 -9.78 33.09 -31.66
C ASP A 47 -10.75 33.54 -30.54
N GLU A 48 -12.02 33.12 -30.52
CA GLU A 48 -12.98 33.56 -29.47
C GLU A 48 -12.92 32.73 -28.18
N GLU A 49 -12.47 31.46 -28.20
CA GLU A 49 -12.40 30.62 -27.00
C GLU A 49 -11.19 30.94 -26.08
N ARG A 50 -10.23 31.76 -26.54
CA ARG A 50 -8.98 32.03 -25.80
C ARG A 50 -9.05 33.24 -24.85
N ASN A 51 -10.06 34.11 -24.97
CA ASN A 51 -10.14 35.36 -24.23
C ASN A 51 -10.98 35.30 -22.93
N SER A 52 -11.87 34.33 -22.79
CA SER A 52 -12.71 34.17 -21.57
C SER A 52 -11.92 33.71 -20.34
N LEU A 53 -10.75 33.11 -20.54
CA LEU A 53 -9.88 32.54 -19.49
C LEU A 53 -8.91 33.55 -18.83
N LYS A 54 -9.02 34.86 -19.14
CA LYS A 54 -8.21 35.91 -18.51
C LYS A 54 -8.97 36.94 -17.69
N GLU A 55 -10.31 36.83 -17.58
CA GLU A 55 -11.14 37.87 -16.94
C GLU A 55 -11.69 37.49 -15.54
N LYS A 56 -11.07 36.52 -14.85
CA LYS A 56 -11.46 36.12 -13.48
C LYS A 56 -10.41 36.32 -12.38
N GLU A 57 -9.13 36.50 -12.72
CA GLU A 57 -8.08 36.82 -11.73
C GLU A 57 -7.93 38.33 -11.50
N SER A 58 -9.04 39.09 -11.61
CA SER A 58 -9.03 40.54 -11.42
C SER A 58 -10.36 41.09 -10.87
N LYS A 59 -10.77 40.63 -9.68
CA LYS A 59 -11.74 41.35 -8.81
C LYS A 59 -11.80 41.00 -7.32
N ALA A 60 -10.67 40.57 -6.75
CA ALA A 60 -10.33 40.81 -5.34
C ALA A 60 -8.81 41.01 -5.26
N SER A 61 -8.24 42.00 -4.57
CA SER A 61 -8.83 42.90 -3.56
C SER A 61 -8.19 44.30 -3.54
N VAL A 62 -8.96 45.36 -3.84
CA VAL A 62 -8.71 46.72 -3.33
C VAL A 62 -10.05 47.42 -3.05
N VAL A 63 -10.28 47.77 -1.78
CA VAL A 63 -10.88 49.02 -1.23
C VAL A 63 -11.38 48.70 0.18
N SER A 64 -10.65 49.15 1.20
CA SER A 64 -11.16 49.25 2.57
C SER A 64 -10.45 50.36 3.36
N SER A 65 -10.75 51.60 2.99
CA SER A 65 -10.57 52.80 3.81
C SER A 65 -11.83 53.65 3.58
N THR A 66 -12.53 54.13 4.61
CA THR A 66 -12.01 54.92 5.74
C THR A 66 -12.78 54.72 7.07
N SER A 67 -12.02 54.77 8.18
CA SER A 67 -12.30 55.43 9.49
C SER A 67 -13.74 55.60 10.03
N ALA A 68 -14.02 55.50 11.34
CA ALA A 68 -13.23 56.11 12.40
C ALA A 68 -13.55 55.66 13.85
N SER A 69 -12.62 56.05 14.76
CA SER A 69 -12.81 56.36 16.19
C SER A 69 -12.86 55.23 17.25
N LYS A 70 -11.92 55.35 18.22
CA LYS A 70 -12.08 55.28 19.70
C LYS A 70 -12.71 54.00 20.34
N SER A 71 -12.21 53.46 21.46
CA SER A 71 -11.13 53.91 22.35
C SER A 71 -10.75 52.87 23.42
N VAL A 72 -9.43 52.78 23.70
CA VAL A 72 -8.80 52.80 25.05
C VAL A 72 -8.92 51.57 25.98
N ASP A 73 -7.82 51.37 26.73
CA ASP A 73 -7.58 50.50 27.90
C ASP A 73 -7.51 48.96 27.73
N SER A 74 -6.75 48.22 28.56
CA SER A 74 -5.33 48.30 29.02
C SER A 74 -5.02 47.10 29.96
N TYR A 75 -3.81 47.06 30.55
CA TYR A 75 -3.28 46.07 31.53
C TYR A 75 -2.92 44.67 30.94
N GLU A 76 -1.66 44.19 30.88
CA GLU A 76 -0.54 44.02 31.87
C GLU A 76 -0.44 42.53 32.33
N THR A 77 0.72 41.91 32.63
CA THR A 77 2.11 42.42 32.82
C THR A 77 3.21 41.36 32.54
N ARG A 78 4.45 41.85 32.26
CA ARG A 78 5.82 41.28 32.56
C ARG A 78 6.24 39.93 31.89
N THR A 79 7.34 39.78 31.12
CA THR A 79 8.79 40.15 31.20
C THR A 79 9.62 39.29 32.18
N TYR A 80 10.92 38.97 32.05
CA TYR A 80 12.10 39.44 31.25
C TYR A 80 13.16 38.27 31.16
N PRO A 81 14.42 38.37 30.61
CA PRO A 81 15.25 39.55 30.29
C PRO A 81 15.78 39.72 28.82
N SER A 82 17.11 39.65 28.58
CA SER A 82 17.81 40.68 27.78
C SER A 82 19.26 40.34 27.30
N PHE A 83 20.11 41.37 27.05
CA PHE A 83 21.53 41.39 26.61
C PHE A 83 21.80 41.18 25.09
N SER A 84 22.12 42.19 24.25
CA SER A 84 23.25 43.17 24.14
C SER A 84 24.51 42.61 23.40
N GLN A 85 25.34 43.38 22.67
CA GLN A 85 25.61 44.84 22.68
C GLN A 85 25.63 45.51 21.26
N SER A 86 26.64 46.33 20.88
CA SER A 86 26.58 47.26 19.71
C SER A 86 27.97 47.81 19.22
N ILE A 87 27.99 48.83 18.32
CA ILE A 87 29.13 49.63 17.75
C ILE A 87 29.85 48.97 16.54
N GLY A 88 30.31 49.63 15.44
CA GLY A 88 30.21 51.02 14.92
C GLY A 88 31.59 51.67 14.59
N GLY A 89 31.88 52.40 13.49
CA GLY A 89 31.17 52.70 12.21
C GLY A 89 31.77 53.92 11.44
N ALA A 90 31.57 54.03 10.10
CA ALA A 90 31.85 55.22 9.21
C ALA A 90 33.36 55.59 8.97
N THR A 91 33.88 56.46 8.06
CA THR A 91 33.57 57.19 6.77
C THR A 91 34.85 57.99 6.34
N SER A 92 35.12 58.60 5.15
CA SER A 92 34.62 58.62 3.74
C SER A 92 35.49 59.57 2.85
N THR A 93 35.66 59.34 1.53
CA THR A 93 36.22 60.34 0.56
C THR A 93 35.65 60.17 -0.88
N TYR A 94 35.85 61.17 -1.76
CA TYR A 94 35.19 61.38 -3.08
C TYR A 94 36.18 61.26 -4.28
N SER A 95 35.92 61.59 -5.58
CA SER A 95 34.87 62.37 -6.30
C SER A 95 34.83 62.06 -7.84
N LEU A 96 33.93 62.75 -8.59
CA LEU A 96 33.69 62.77 -10.06
C LEU A 96 33.07 61.50 -10.73
N GLY A 97 32.12 61.56 -11.68
CA GLY A 97 31.08 62.59 -11.92
C GLY A 97 30.88 63.09 -13.36
N SER A 98 29.91 62.52 -14.11
CA SER A 98 29.09 63.23 -15.14
C SER A 98 27.90 62.39 -15.62
N GLN A 99 26.73 63.03 -15.76
CA GLN A 99 25.48 62.75 -16.53
C GLN A 99 25.18 61.31 -17.04
N ASP A 100 23.94 60.79 -16.98
CA ASP A 100 22.71 61.50 -17.42
C ASP A 100 21.39 61.08 -16.71
N SER A 101 20.41 61.98 -16.83
CA SER A 101 18.94 61.97 -16.69
C SER A 101 18.16 60.79 -16.04
N GLN A 102 17.14 61.16 -15.25
CA GLN A 102 16.34 60.29 -14.38
C GLN A 102 15.16 59.56 -15.05
N LEU A 103 14.75 58.42 -14.48
CA LEU A 103 13.37 58.22 -14.01
C LEU A 103 13.33 57.32 -12.76
N GLN A 104 12.26 57.40 -11.96
CA GLN A 104 12.21 56.86 -10.58
C GLN A 104 11.88 55.36 -10.50
N LYS A 105 12.39 54.71 -9.45
CA LYS A 105 12.01 53.34 -9.06
C LYS A 105 10.83 53.33 -8.09
N GLY A 106 9.90 52.41 -8.28
CA GLY A 106 9.14 51.81 -7.17
C GLY A 106 9.94 50.68 -6.50
N PRO A 107 9.59 50.26 -5.27
CA PRO A 107 10.26 49.15 -4.60
C PRO A 107 9.90 47.80 -5.26
N ILE A 108 10.85 46.86 -5.22
CA ILE A 108 10.68 45.47 -5.65
C ILE A 108 10.33 44.65 -4.39
N ASP A 109 9.30 43.81 -4.46
CA ASP A 109 9.03 42.82 -3.41
C ASP A 109 10.03 41.66 -3.52
N PRO A 110 10.73 41.25 -2.45
CA PRO A 110 11.73 40.18 -2.50
C PRO A 110 11.19 38.77 -2.84
N ASN A 111 9.87 38.53 -2.82
CA ASN A 111 9.32 37.17 -2.86
C ASN A 111 8.70 36.73 -4.21
N GLU A 112 8.61 37.61 -5.21
CA GLU A 112 7.95 37.27 -6.49
C GLU A 112 8.91 36.49 -7.41
N GLN A 113 8.88 35.15 -7.30
CA GLN A 113 9.53 34.26 -8.28
C GLN A 113 8.62 34.11 -9.51
N PRO A 114 9.13 34.29 -10.74
CA PRO A 114 8.30 34.19 -11.94
C PRO A 114 7.85 32.75 -12.17
N GLU A 115 6.55 32.54 -12.36
CA GLU A 115 5.98 31.23 -12.66
C GLU A 115 6.53 30.69 -13.99
N ILE A 116 7.39 29.67 -13.89
CA ILE A 116 7.82 28.89 -15.04
C ILE A 116 6.64 28.01 -15.44
N ASN A 117 5.93 28.42 -16.48
CA ASN A 117 5.00 27.54 -17.20
C ASN A 117 5.80 26.35 -17.75
N GLU A 118 5.78 25.22 -17.05
CA GLU A 118 6.38 23.96 -17.50
C GLU A 118 5.59 23.38 -18.68
N VAL A 119 5.77 23.99 -19.86
CA VAL A 119 5.63 23.29 -21.13
C VAL A 119 6.49 22.05 -21.01
N ASN A 120 5.85 20.88 -21.05
CA ASN A 120 6.53 19.60 -20.84
C ASN A 120 7.33 19.23 -22.10
N VAL A 121 8.44 19.96 -22.30
CA VAL A 121 9.37 19.78 -23.40
C VAL A 121 9.99 18.40 -23.24
N ILE A 122 9.54 17.46 -24.07
CA ILE A 122 10.18 16.17 -24.23
C ILE A 122 11.54 16.41 -24.90
N PHE A 123 12.53 16.79 -24.09
CA PHE A 123 13.92 16.80 -24.49
C PHE A 123 14.26 15.37 -24.93
N VAL A 124 14.48 15.20 -26.25
CA VAL A 124 15.17 14.02 -26.76
C VAL A 124 16.49 13.94 -26.01
N ARG A 125 16.62 12.96 -25.11
CA ARG A 125 17.79 12.83 -24.24
C ARG A 125 18.99 12.44 -25.07
N TYR A 126 19.75 13.44 -25.53
CA TYR A 126 21.04 13.21 -26.13
C TYR A 126 22.00 12.65 -25.07
N PRO A 127 22.87 11.68 -25.41
CA PRO A 127 23.83 11.12 -24.47
C PRO A 127 24.82 12.19 -24.01
N ASP A 128 25.00 12.36 -22.69
CA ASP A 128 25.87 13.41 -22.13
C ASP A 128 27.27 13.41 -22.74
N GLU A 129 27.83 14.60 -22.99
CA GLU A 129 29.16 14.76 -23.58
C GLU A 129 30.24 14.02 -22.78
N CYS A 130 31.25 13.51 -23.50
CA CYS A 130 32.25 12.60 -22.91
C CYS A 130 33.25 13.29 -21.96
N CYS A 131 33.12 14.60 -21.72
CA CYS A 131 34.07 15.42 -20.96
C CYS A 131 33.34 16.26 -19.89
N PRO A 132 33.82 16.34 -18.63
CA PRO A 132 33.21 17.19 -17.61
C PRO A 132 33.33 18.68 -17.98
N LYS A 133 32.29 19.49 -17.67
CA LYS A 133 32.29 20.96 -17.93
C LYS A 133 33.53 21.68 -17.37
N CYS A 134 34.09 21.21 -16.25
CA CYS A 134 35.34 21.73 -15.67
C CYS A 134 36.54 21.69 -16.64
N CYS A 135 36.59 20.72 -17.56
CA CYS A 135 37.64 20.62 -18.57
C CYS A 135 37.48 21.63 -19.72
N MET A 136 36.30 22.22 -19.94
CA MET A 136 36.14 23.34 -20.88
C MET A 136 36.40 24.71 -20.23
N GLN A 137 36.32 24.80 -18.89
CA GLN A 137 36.29 26.08 -18.18
C GLN A 137 37.66 26.49 -17.57
N SER A 138 38.65 25.60 -17.58
CA SER A 138 40.04 25.96 -17.34
C SER A 138 40.67 26.56 -18.61
N PHE A 139 41.16 27.80 -18.51
CA PHE A 139 41.70 28.58 -19.65
C PHE A 139 42.91 27.92 -20.34
N LEU A 140 43.58 26.98 -19.66
CA LEU A 140 44.70 26.17 -20.18
C LEU A 140 44.27 24.98 -21.04
N CYS A 141 43.00 24.55 -20.99
CA CYS A 141 42.48 23.45 -21.80
C CYS A 141 42.07 23.89 -23.23
N LYS A 142 42.69 24.98 -23.72
CA LYS A 142 42.47 25.53 -25.07
C LYS A 142 43.38 24.89 -26.13
N SER A 143 44.04 23.76 -25.79
CA SER A 143 44.72 22.92 -26.77
C SER A 143 43.69 22.14 -27.59
N ALA A 144 43.94 21.95 -28.89
CA ALA A 144 42.90 21.55 -29.85
C ALA A 144 42.29 20.15 -29.65
N CYS A 145 42.80 19.34 -28.71
CA CYS A 145 42.49 17.92 -28.61
C CYS A 145 40.99 17.63 -28.35
N CYS A 146 40.36 18.33 -27.41
CA CYS A 146 38.96 18.07 -27.06
C CYS A 146 37.97 18.59 -28.11
N THR A 147 38.17 19.81 -28.63
CA THR A 147 37.25 20.44 -29.59
C THR A 147 37.39 19.85 -31.00
N SER A 148 38.62 19.58 -31.44
CA SER A 148 38.87 18.99 -32.77
C SER A 148 38.24 17.60 -32.90
N LEU A 149 38.26 16.79 -31.82
CA LEU A 149 37.77 15.41 -31.86
C LEU A 149 36.35 15.31 -32.40
N ASN A 150 35.46 16.22 -31.98
CA ASN A 150 34.04 16.23 -32.37
C ASN A 150 33.81 16.59 -33.85
N GLU A 151 34.73 17.33 -34.47
CA GLU A 151 34.65 17.68 -35.89
C GLU A 151 35.24 16.59 -36.80
N THR A 152 36.16 15.75 -36.30
CA THR A 152 36.75 14.65 -37.08
C THR A 152 35.69 13.66 -37.59
N PRO A 153 35.94 12.97 -38.73
CA PRO A 153 35.07 11.88 -39.19
C PRO A 153 35.03 10.68 -38.22
N LEU A 154 36.01 10.54 -37.32
CA LEU A 154 36.01 9.54 -36.26
C LEU A 154 35.07 9.95 -35.11
N GLY A 155 35.13 11.20 -34.64
CA GLY A 155 34.21 11.73 -33.63
C GLY A 155 32.76 11.70 -34.07
N LYS A 156 32.47 12.08 -35.33
CA LYS A 156 31.12 12.01 -35.90
C LYS A 156 30.58 10.57 -35.97
N LYS A 157 31.43 9.58 -36.28
CA LYS A 157 31.07 8.15 -36.20
C LYS A 157 30.85 7.69 -34.76
N TRP A 158 31.72 8.08 -33.83
CA TRP A 158 31.60 7.76 -32.40
C TRP A 158 30.33 8.35 -31.78
N TRP A 159 30.00 9.61 -32.09
CA TRP A 159 28.76 10.25 -31.66
C TRP A 159 27.53 9.55 -32.22
N SER A 160 27.51 9.23 -33.52
CA SER A 160 26.43 8.44 -34.13
C SER A 160 26.27 7.05 -33.48
N PHE A 161 27.38 6.42 -33.09
CA PHE A 161 27.36 5.14 -32.36
C PHE A 161 26.79 5.33 -30.94
N ARG A 162 27.21 6.36 -30.20
CA ARG A 162 26.65 6.67 -28.86
C ARG A 162 25.14 6.90 -28.93
N CYS A 163 24.66 7.71 -29.87
CA CYS A 163 23.22 7.94 -30.08
C CYS A 163 22.45 6.63 -30.37
N TYR A 164 23.00 5.75 -31.22
CA TYR A 164 22.40 4.44 -31.47
C TYR A 164 22.38 3.54 -30.22
N THR A 165 23.47 3.48 -29.46
CA THR A 165 23.50 2.72 -28.18
C THR A 165 22.54 3.30 -27.14
N TYR A 166 22.35 4.61 -27.12
CA TYR A 166 21.40 5.27 -26.22
C TYR A 166 19.94 4.88 -26.58
N GLN A 167 19.58 4.99 -27.86
CA GLN A 167 18.27 4.53 -28.36
C GLN A 167 18.02 3.04 -28.11
N LEU A 168 19.06 2.20 -28.20
CA LEU A 168 18.96 0.77 -27.88
C LEU A 168 18.67 0.51 -26.40
N VAL A 169 19.27 1.26 -25.48
CA VAL A 169 19.11 1.07 -24.02
C VAL A 169 17.74 1.55 -23.52
N GLU A 170 17.19 2.64 -24.09
CA GLU A 170 15.83 3.12 -23.78
C GLU A 170 14.72 2.33 -24.50
N HIS A 171 15.06 1.41 -25.41
CA HIS A 171 14.06 0.65 -26.16
C HIS A 171 13.34 -0.37 -25.27
N LYS A 172 12.03 -0.23 -25.10
CA LYS A 172 11.20 -1.08 -24.21
C LYS A 172 11.39 -2.59 -24.42
N TYR A 173 11.62 -3.04 -25.66
CA TYR A 173 11.88 -4.47 -25.94
C TYR A 173 13.27 -4.93 -25.47
N PHE A 174 14.29 -4.07 -25.50
CA PHE A 174 15.62 -4.37 -24.95
C PHE A 174 15.58 -4.41 -23.42
N GLU A 175 14.88 -3.47 -22.78
CA GLU A 175 14.62 -3.53 -21.33
C GLU A 175 13.87 -4.81 -20.94
N THR A 176 12.76 -5.12 -21.62
CA THR A 176 11.98 -6.35 -21.38
C THR A 176 12.83 -7.61 -21.56
N PHE A 177 13.65 -7.67 -22.60
CA PHE A 177 14.58 -8.78 -22.84
C PHE A 177 15.57 -8.95 -21.68
N ILE A 178 16.20 -7.86 -21.21
CA ILE A 178 17.13 -7.90 -20.07
C ILE A 178 16.42 -8.33 -18.78
N ILE A 179 15.18 -7.87 -18.52
CA ILE A 179 14.38 -8.34 -17.37
C ILE A 179 14.17 -9.86 -17.44
N VAL A 180 13.75 -10.39 -18.60
CA VAL A 180 13.55 -11.83 -18.80
C VAL A 180 14.86 -12.61 -18.62
N MET A 181 15.99 -12.10 -19.12
CA MET A 181 17.30 -12.72 -18.89
C MET A 181 17.72 -12.72 -17.41
N ILE A 182 17.43 -11.65 -16.65
CA ILE A 182 17.69 -11.59 -15.20
C ILE A 182 16.82 -12.60 -14.43
N VAL A 183 15.53 -12.71 -14.79
CA VAL A 183 14.60 -13.67 -14.16
C VAL A 183 15.02 -15.12 -14.44
N ILE A 184 15.33 -15.47 -15.70
CA ILE A 184 15.77 -16.84 -16.04
C ILE A 184 17.14 -17.13 -15.39
N SER A 185 18.08 -16.17 -15.40
CA SER A 185 19.39 -16.34 -14.75
C SER A 185 19.28 -16.54 -13.23
N SER A 186 18.32 -15.86 -12.59
CA SER A 186 18.01 -16.07 -11.17
C SER A 186 17.38 -17.44 -10.94
N LEU A 187 16.40 -17.84 -11.77
CA LEU A 187 15.74 -19.15 -11.68
C LEU A 187 16.73 -20.31 -11.91
N THR A 188 17.76 -20.15 -12.75
CA THR A 188 18.79 -21.20 -12.92
C THR A 188 19.60 -21.47 -11.66
N LEU A 189 19.76 -20.49 -10.75
CA LEU A 189 20.42 -20.71 -9.45
C LEU A 189 19.55 -21.55 -8.50
N ALA A 190 18.22 -21.40 -8.56
CA ALA A 190 17.27 -22.18 -7.77
C ALA A 190 17.19 -23.67 -8.20
N ILE A 191 17.87 -24.05 -9.29
CA ILE A 191 17.95 -25.42 -9.82
C ILE A 191 19.29 -26.08 -9.44
N GLU A 192 20.24 -25.35 -8.84
CA GLU A 192 21.51 -25.90 -8.33
C GLU A 192 21.31 -26.59 -6.97
N ASP A 193 20.61 -27.73 -6.98
CA ASP A 193 20.23 -28.54 -5.80
C ASP A 193 21.20 -29.70 -5.49
N VAL A 194 20.96 -30.40 -4.37
CA VAL A 194 21.75 -31.58 -3.95
C VAL A 194 21.75 -32.71 -5.00
N HIS A 195 20.75 -32.78 -5.87
CA HIS A 195 20.61 -33.79 -6.92
C HIS A 195 21.38 -33.45 -8.20
N LEU A 196 21.91 -32.23 -8.34
CA LEU A 196 22.65 -31.78 -9.53
C LEU A 196 23.81 -32.69 -9.95
N PRO A 197 24.60 -33.33 -9.05
CA PRO A 197 25.65 -34.27 -9.45
C PRO A 197 25.13 -35.51 -10.17
N GLN A 198 23.91 -35.95 -9.87
CA GLN A 198 23.25 -37.09 -10.51
C GLN A 198 22.75 -36.71 -11.92
N ARG A 199 22.27 -35.47 -12.09
CA ARG A 199 21.67 -34.95 -13.33
C ARG A 199 22.72 -34.34 -14.26
N GLN A 200 23.60 -35.18 -14.81
CA GLN A 200 24.76 -34.75 -15.62
C GLN A 200 24.40 -33.81 -16.79
N THR A 201 23.29 -34.08 -17.51
CA THR A 201 22.81 -33.24 -18.62
C THR A 201 22.38 -31.85 -18.16
N LEU A 202 21.65 -31.77 -17.04
CA LEU A 202 21.22 -30.52 -16.42
C LEU A 202 22.42 -29.70 -15.93
N ARG A 203 23.40 -30.35 -15.29
CA ARG A 203 24.66 -29.72 -14.85
C ARG A 203 25.46 -29.13 -16.01
N LEU A 204 25.52 -29.83 -17.14
CA LEU A 204 26.19 -29.31 -18.34
C LEU A 204 25.41 -28.12 -18.94
N ALA A 205 24.08 -28.22 -19.02
CA ALA A 205 23.22 -27.15 -19.52
C ALA A 205 23.33 -25.87 -18.67
N LEU A 206 23.19 -25.97 -17.35
CA LEU A 206 23.33 -24.82 -16.43
C LEU A 206 24.69 -24.15 -16.56
N LYS A 207 25.78 -24.93 -16.71
CA LYS A 207 27.13 -24.38 -16.92
C LYS A 207 27.25 -23.58 -18.23
N TYR A 208 26.64 -24.03 -19.31
CA TYR A 208 26.60 -23.24 -20.56
C TYR A 208 25.71 -22.00 -20.43
N MET A 209 24.55 -22.11 -19.77
CA MET A 209 23.65 -20.97 -19.52
C MET A 209 24.34 -19.87 -18.69
N ASP A 210 25.08 -20.23 -17.64
CA ASP A 210 25.87 -19.28 -16.82
C ASP A 210 26.90 -18.50 -17.64
N LYS A 211 27.59 -19.15 -18.59
CA LYS A 211 28.47 -18.46 -19.54
C LYS A 211 27.69 -17.52 -20.46
N VAL A 212 26.57 -17.97 -21.02
CA VAL A 212 25.72 -17.15 -21.92
C VAL A 212 25.18 -15.91 -21.19
N PHE A 213 24.65 -16.06 -19.97
CA PHE A 213 24.19 -14.91 -19.16
C PHE A 213 25.33 -13.94 -18.84
N THR A 214 26.51 -14.45 -18.47
CA THR A 214 27.68 -13.61 -18.18
C THR A 214 28.09 -12.78 -19.41
N VAL A 215 28.05 -13.36 -20.61
CA VAL A 215 28.32 -12.64 -21.87
C VAL A 215 27.22 -11.61 -22.19
N ILE A 216 25.94 -11.96 -22.03
CA ILE A 216 24.81 -11.03 -22.26
C ILE A 216 24.91 -9.81 -21.33
N PHE A 217 25.21 -10.01 -20.05
CA PHE A 217 25.30 -8.91 -19.08
C PHE A 217 26.60 -8.11 -19.21
N ALA A 218 27.70 -8.71 -19.64
CA ALA A 218 28.91 -7.97 -20.03
C ALA A 218 28.66 -7.08 -21.27
N PHE A 219 27.91 -7.59 -22.26
CA PHE A 219 27.48 -6.80 -23.42
C PHE A 219 26.55 -5.65 -22.99
N GLU A 220 25.55 -5.92 -22.15
CA GLU A 220 24.65 -4.91 -21.56
C GLU A 220 25.44 -3.78 -20.88
N MET A 221 26.45 -4.13 -20.08
CA MET A 221 27.34 -3.17 -19.41
C MET A 221 28.13 -2.31 -20.41
N LEU A 222 28.70 -2.91 -21.46
CA LEU A 222 29.43 -2.19 -22.51
C LEU A 222 28.53 -1.23 -23.30
N VAL A 223 27.28 -1.63 -23.60
CA VAL A 223 26.30 -0.75 -24.24
C VAL A 223 25.87 0.38 -23.30
N LYS A 224 25.67 0.11 -22.00
CA LYS A 224 25.42 1.16 -20.98
C LYS A 224 26.59 2.16 -20.87
N TRP A 225 27.84 1.69 -20.94
CA TRP A 225 29.02 2.57 -20.97
C TRP A 225 29.07 3.45 -22.22
N ALA A 226 28.76 2.90 -23.41
CA ALA A 226 28.68 3.66 -24.64
C ALA A 226 27.53 4.69 -24.64
N ALA A 227 26.36 4.31 -24.12
CA ALA A 227 25.20 5.19 -24.01
C ALA A 227 25.45 6.33 -23.00
N TYR A 228 25.62 6.01 -21.72
CA TYR A 228 25.63 7.00 -20.64
C TYR A 228 27.00 7.66 -20.40
N GLY A 229 28.09 7.01 -20.80
CA GLY A 229 29.45 7.44 -20.49
C GLY A 229 29.84 7.17 -19.03
N PHE A 230 31.14 6.97 -18.79
CA PHE A 230 31.68 6.54 -17.49
C PHE A 230 31.25 7.42 -16.31
N LYS A 231 31.22 8.75 -16.46
CA LYS A 231 30.85 9.66 -15.37
C LYS A 231 29.43 9.39 -14.87
N LYS A 232 28.44 9.35 -15.77
CA LYS A 232 27.04 9.14 -15.39
C LYS A 232 26.82 7.72 -14.85
N TYR A 233 27.41 6.73 -15.52
CA TYR A 233 27.35 5.33 -15.11
C TYR A 233 27.87 5.09 -13.68
N PHE A 234 29.02 5.65 -13.31
CA PHE A 234 29.57 5.50 -11.95
C PHE A 234 29.02 6.50 -10.91
N THR A 235 28.13 7.42 -11.31
CA THR A 235 27.38 8.28 -10.36
C THR A 235 26.06 7.62 -9.91
N ASP A 236 25.47 6.76 -10.74
CA ASP A 236 24.25 6.02 -10.40
C ASP A 236 24.55 4.75 -9.57
N ALA A 237 23.91 4.64 -8.41
CA ALA A 237 24.07 3.50 -7.50
C ALA A 237 23.57 2.17 -8.12
N TRP A 238 22.54 2.22 -8.99
CA TRP A 238 21.98 1.01 -9.61
C TRP A 238 22.91 0.47 -10.71
N CYS A 239 23.51 1.34 -11.52
CA CYS A 239 24.60 0.99 -12.43
C CYS A 239 25.83 0.45 -11.68
N TRP A 240 26.15 0.98 -10.49
CA TRP A 240 27.21 0.44 -9.63
C TRP A 240 26.92 -0.99 -9.14
N LEU A 241 25.66 -1.28 -8.77
CA LEU A 241 25.21 -2.63 -8.39
C LEU A 241 25.30 -3.62 -9.55
N ASP A 242 24.84 -3.23 -10.75
CA ASP A 242 25.01 -4.00 -11.98
C ASP A 242 26.49 -4.31 -12.25
N PHE A 243 27.36 -3.30 -12.13
CA PHE A 243 28.80 -3.41 -12.35
C PHE A 243 29.46 -4.43 -11.44
N ILE A 244 29.20 -4.41 -10.12
CA ILE A 244 29.74 -5.40 -9.17
C ILE A 244 29.37 -6.82 -9.60
N ILE A 245 28.10 -7.07 -9.94
CA ILE A 245 27.60 -8.42 -10.21
C ILE A 245 28.14 -8.96 -11.55
N VAL A 246 28.32 -8.10 -12.55
CA VAL A 246 29.00 -8.46 -13.81
C VAL A 246 30.50 -8.71 -13.57
N ALA A 247 31.17 -7.86 -12.79
CA ALA A 247 32.60 -8.01 -12.47
C ALA A 247 32.88 -9.33 -11.72
N ILE A 248 32.10 -9.67 -10.68
CA ILE A 248 32.22 -10.96 -9.97
C ILE A 248 32.01 -12.13 -10.93
N SER A 249 31.02 -12.05 -11.83
CA SER A 249 30.75 -13.10 -12.80
C SER A 249 31.93 -13.29 -13.78
N LEU A 250 32.48 -12.19 -14.33
CA LEU A 250 33.65 -12.21 -15.23
C LEU A 250 34.91 -12.74 -14.55
N VAL A 251 35.20 -12.31 -13.31
CA VAL A 251 36.34 -12.83 -12.52
C VAL A 251 36.16 -14.33 -12.26
N SER A 252 34.95 -14.80 -11.95
CA SER A 252 34.69 -16.23 -11.74
C SER A 252 34.89 -17.07 -13.01
N LEU A 253 34.61 -16.51 -14.19
CA LEU A 253 34.82 -17.15 -15.49
C LEU A 253 36.31 -17.22 -15.85
N ALA A 254 37.04 -16.10 -15.72
CA ALA A 254 38.47 -16.04 -16.00
C ALA A 254 39.30 -16.95 -15.05
N ALA A 255 38.91 -17.05 -13.78
CA ALA A 255 39.52 -17.96 -12.81
C ALA A 255 39.28 -19.45 -13.14
N GLU A 256 38.18 -19.79 -13.82
CA GLU A 256 37.92 -21.16 -14.27
C GLU A 256 38.74 -21.51 -15.52
N GLU A 257 38.85 -20.60 -16.48
CA GLU A 257 39.61 -20.83 -17.74
C GLU A 257 41.13 -20.79 -17.53
N SER A 258 41.62 -20.08 -16.50
CA SER A 258 43.03 -20.10 -16.07
C SER A 258 43.38 -21.25 -15.11
N GLY A 259 42.44 -22.16 -14.81
CA GLY A 259 42.67 -23.32 -13.93
C GLY A 259 42.77 -23.01 -12.43
N LEU A 260 42.70 -21.73 -12.01
CA LEU A 260 42.81 -21.29 -10.63
C LEU A 260 41.54 -21.56 -9.78
N GLY A 261 40.44 -21.98 -10.42
CA GLY A 261 39.09 -22.13 -9.82
C GLY A 261 38.92 -23.11 -8.66
N ASN A 262 40.00 -23.77 -8.20
CA ASN A 262 40.00 -24.60 -6.98
C ASN A 262 40.38 -23.85 -5.69
N ILE A 263 40.98 -22.66 -5.79
CA ILE A 263 41.34 -21.84 -4.61
C ILE A 263 40.07 -21.42 -3.85
N SER A 264 40.13 -21.47 -2.51
CA SER A 264 39.00 -21.15 -1.61
C SER A 264 38.35 -19.80 -1.90
N ALA A 265 39.14 -18.77 -2.21
CA ALA A 265 38.64 -17.44 -2.60
C ALA A 265 37.73 -17.49 -3.85
N PHE A 266 38.12 -18.22 -4.91
CA PHE A 266 37.28 -18.36 -6.11
C PHE A 266 36.05 -19.24 -5.87
N ARG A 267 36.11 -20.16 -4.89
CA ARG A 267 34.92 -20.88 -4.41
C ARG A 267 33.93 -19.94 -3.73
N ALA A 268 34.39 -19.02 -2.87
CA ALA A 268 33.54 -18.00 -2.25
C ALA A 268 32.97 -17.00 -3.28
N LEU A 269 33.77 -16.56 -4.25
CA LEU A 269 33.27 -15.70 -5.35
C LEU A 269 32.18 -16.39 -6.20
N ARG A 270 32.13 -17.72 -6.24
CA ARG A 270 31.02 -18.46 -6.87
C ARG A 270 29.73 -18.38 -6.06
N THR A 271 29.78 -18.35 -4.73
CA THR A 271 28.55 -18.26 -3.89
C THR A 271 27.91 -16.87 -3.98
N LEU A 272 28.71 -15.81 -4.19
CA LEU A 272 28.22 -14.45 -4.44
C LEU A 272 27.33 -14.30 -5.70
N ARG A 273 27.23 -15.34 -6.56
CA ARG A 273 26.22 -15.39 -7.63
C ARG A 273 24.78 -15.33 -7.09
N ALA A 274 24.56 -15.71 -5.82
CA ALA A 274 23.32 -15.49 -5.08
C ALA A 274 22.85 -14.02 -5.04
N LEU A 275 23.74 -13.05 -5.32
CA LEU A 275 23.40 -11.63 -5.40
C LEU A 275 22.77 -11.21 -6.75
N ARG A 276 22.82 -12.04 -7.79
CA ARG A 276 22.24 -11.74 -9.13
C ARG A 276 20.75 -11.30 -9.09
N PRO A 277 19.86 -11.84 -8.24
CA PRO A 277 18.48 -11.38 -8.12
C PRO A 277 18.33 -9.90 -7.71
N LEU A 278 19.33 -9.27 -7.08
CA LEU A 278 19.32 -7.84 -6.78
C LEU A 278 19.19 -6.97 -8.05
N ARG A 279 19.58 -7.50 -9.22
CA ARG A 279 19.38 -6.84 -10.52
C ARG A 279 17.91 -6.73 -10.95
N ALA A 280 16.99 -7.44 -10.29
CA ALA A 280 15.55 -7.19 -10.45
C ALA A 280 15.16 -5.85 -9.79
N VAL A 281 15.76 -5.49 -8.65
CA VAL A 281 15.50 -4.22 -7.95
C VAL A 281 15.91 -3.02 -8.80
N SER A 282 17.04 -3.09 -9.53
CA SER A 282 17.47 -2.02 -10.45
C SER A 282 16.57 -1.86 -11.69
N ARG A 283 15.58 -2.75 -11.90
CA ARG A 283 14.68 -2.74 -13.08
C ARG A 283 13.18 -2.70 -12.74
N TRP A 284 12.74 -3.16 -11.57
CA TRP A 284 11.35 -3.06 -11.13
C TRP A 284 11.12 -1.79 -10.30
N GLU A 285 10.40 -0.82 -10.87
CA GLU A 285 10.14 0.48 -10.23
C GLU A 285 9.47 0.35 -8.85
N SER A 286 8.48 -0.56 -8.72
CA SER A 286 7.82 -0.87 -7.45
C SER A 286 8.81 -1.28 -6.34
N MET A 287 9.89 -2.00 -6.68
CA MET A 287 10.92 -2.36 -5.71
C MET A 287 11.87 -1.19 -5.40
N LYS A 288 12.24 -0.37 -6.40
CA LYS A 288 13.06 0.84 -6.18
C LYS A 288 12.41 1.77 -5.17
N VAL A 289 11.11 2.00 -5.31
CA VAL A 289 10.32 2.87 -4.42
C VAL A 289 10.39 2.38 -2.97
N VAL A 290 10.10 1.10 -2.72
CA VAL A 290 10.19 0.49 -1.39
C VAL A 290 11.63 0.51 -0.83
N VAL A 291 12.64 0.18 -1.64
CA VAL A 291 14.04 0.16 -1.21
C VAL A 291 14.60 1.55 -0.93
N ASN A 292 14.22 2.57 -1.71
CA ASN A 292 14.61 3.97 -1.46
C ASN A 292 14.03 4.51 -0.15
N ALA A 293 12.79 4.13 0.19
CA ALA A 293 12.18 4.48 1.47
C ALA A 293 12.85 3.74 2.65
N LEU A 294 13.18 2.47 2.48
CA LEU A 294 13.93 1.68 3.47
C LEU A 294 15.33 2.27 3.70
N ILE A 295 16.05 2.66 2.65
CA ILE A 295 17.37 3.31 2.75
C ILE A 295 17.29 4.64 3.54
N GLN A 296 16.21 5.41 3.40
CA GLN A 296 15.98 6.62 4.19
C GLN A 296 15.65 6.34 5.67
N ALA A 297 15.19 5.12 6.00
CA ALA A 297 14.96 4.69 7.38
C ALA A 297 16.23 4.13 8.06
N ILE A 298 17.19 3.59 7.29
CA ILE A 298 18.43 2.97 7.83
C ILE A 298 19.16 3.84 8.87
N PRO A 299 19.36 5.16 8.69
CA PRO A 299 20.04 5.99 9.70
C PRO A 299 19.32 6.03 11.05
N SER A 300 17.98 6.15 11.05
CA SER A 300 17.17 6.11 12.27
C SER A 300 17.21 4.72 12.92
N ILE A 301 17.10 3.66 12.11
CA ILE A 301 17.18 2.27 12.55
C ILE A 301 18.54 1.97 13.18
N PHE A 302 19.64 2.45 12.57
CA PHE A 302 21.00 2.25 13.10
C PHE A 302 21.20 2.94 14.45
N ASN A 303 20.66 4.15 14.64
CA ASN A 303 20.71 4.85 15.93
C ASN A 303 19.99 4.04 17.04
N VAL A 304 18.83 3.44 16.74
CA VAL A 304 18.13 2.56 17.69
C VAL A 304 18.93 1.29 17.95
N LEU A 305 19.42 0.61 16.91
CA LEU A 305 20.25 -0.60 17.07
C LEU A 305 21.50 -0.34 17.91
N LEU A 306 22.12 0.83 17.81
CA LEU A 306 23.25 1.24 18.64
C LEU A 306 22.84 1.39 20.12
N VAL A 307 21.70 2.03 20.40
CA VAL A 307 21.15 2.15 21.77
C VAL A 307 20.82 0.76 22.34
N CYS A 308 20.13 -0.09 21.58
CA CYS A 308 19.81 -1.46 21.97
C CYS A 308 21.08 -2.29 22.26
N PHE A 309 22.09 -2.21 21.39
CA PHE A 309 23.37 -2.87 21.56
C PHE A 309 24.09 -2.45 22.84
N VAL A 310 24.09 -1.14 23.17
CA VAL A 310 24.67 -0.64 24.44
C VAL A 310 23.93 -1.20 25.65
N PHE A 311 22.59 -1.23 25.65
CA PHE A 311 21.82 -1.83 26.73
C PHE A 311 22.07 -3.35 26.86
N TRP A 312 22.05 -4.11 25.75
CA TRP A 312 22.32 -5.55 25.80
C TRP A 312 23.77 -5.85 26.20
N LEU A 313 24.74 -4.99 25.86
CA LEU A 313 26.14 -5.15 26.26
C LEU A 313 26.30 -5.10 27.79
N ILE A 314 25.55 -4.24 28.49
CA ILE A 314 25.53 -4.18 29.96
C ILE A 314 25.03 -5.51 30.54
N PHE A 315 23.89 -6.00 30.05
CA PHE A 315 23.35 -7.30 30.47
C PHE A 315 24.27 -8.47 30.08
N ALA A 316 24.93 -8.43 28.92
CA ALA A 316 25.84 -9.47 28.47
C ALA A 316 27.09 -9.56 29.35
N ILE A 317 27.71 -8.42 29.68
CA ILE A 317 28.84 -8.37 30.62
C ILE A 317 28.41 -8.89 32.00
N MET A 318 27.24 -8.48 32.50
CA MET A 318 26.67 -9.01 33.75
C MET A 318 26.44 -10.53 33.70
N GLY A 319 25.86 -11.03 32.61
CA GLY A 319 25.64 -12.47 32.39
C GLY A 319 26.94 -13.27 32.34
N VAL A 320 28.00 -12.75 31.71
CA VAL A 320 29.34 -13.37 31.73
C VAL A 320 29.86 -13.49 33.15
N GLN A 321 29.75 -12.45 33.99
CA GLN A 321 30.19 -12.53 35.39
C GLN A 321 29.34 -13.50 36.24
N LEU A 322 28.05 -13.62 35.95
CA LEU A 322 27.14 -14.53 36.66
C LEU A 322 27.28 -16.00 36.23
N PHE A 323 27.56 -16.29 34.96
CA PHE A 323 27.36 -17.64 34.39
C PHE A 323 28.57 -18.25 33.66
N SER A 324 29.64 -17.48 33.37
CA SER A 324 30.85 -17.99 32.70
C SER A 324 31.41 -19.25 33.36
N GLY A 325 31.60 -20.32 32.59
CA GLY A 325 32.16 -21.60 33.03
C GLY A 325 31.28 -22.40 33.98
N ARG A 326 29.96 -22.13 34.02
CA ARG A 326 28.99 -22.82 34.90
C ARG A 326 27.94 -23.65 34.16
N PHE A 327 27.85 -23.55 32.83
CA PHE A 327 26.86 -24.26 31.99
C PHE A 327 27.33 -25.67 31.54
N TYR A 328 28.47 -26.15 32.07
CA TYR A 328 29.01 -27.47 31.73
C TYR A 328 28.32 -28.57 32.54
N LYS A 329 28.15 -29.75 31.92
CA LYS A 329 27.48 -30.91 32.50
C LYS A 329 28.07 -32.23 32.00
N CYS A 330 28.19 -33.19 32.90
CA CYS A 330 28.48 -34.58 32.57
C CYS A 330 27.22 -35.22 31.98
N VAL A 331 27.32 -35.73 30.75
CA VAL A 331 26.27 -36.42 30.02
C VAL A 331 26.70 -37.83 29.63
N ASN A 332 25.73 -38.71 29.42
CA ASN A 332 25.96 -40.06 28.89
C ASN A 332 26.00 -40.07 27.35
N GLU A 333 26.14 -41.26 26.77
CA GLU A 333 26.17 -41.51 25.33
C GLU A 333 24.88 -41.10 24.58
N LYS A 334 23.77 -40.87 25.29
CA LYS A 334 22.49 -40.36 24.75
C LYS A 334 22.31 -38.85 24.94
N ASP A 335 23.35 -38.14 25.37
CA ASP A 335 23.32 -36.72 25.77
C ASP A 335 22.46 -36.42 27.02
N GLU A 336 22.05 -37.46 27.77
CA GLU A 336 21.26 -37.32 29.01
C GLU A 336 22.17 -36.89 30.17
N ARG A 337 21.77 -35.86 30.92
CA ARG A 337 22.49 -35.32 32.08
C ARG A 337 22.49 -36.32 33.24
N LEU A 338 23.67 -36.63 33.77
CA LEU A 338 23.83 -37.54 34.91
C LEU A 338 23.46 -36.88 36.25
N ASN A 339 22.90 -37.69 37.17
CA ASN A 339 22.53 -37.24 38.51
C ASN A 339 23.75 -36.86 39.36
N THR A 340 23.67 -35.73 40.05
CA THR A 340 24.76 -35.17 40.89
C THR A 340 25.24 -36.13 41.99
N SER A 341 24.37 -37.04 42.47
CA SER A 341 24.71 -38.07 43.47
C SER A 341 25.68 -39.14 42.94
N HIS A 342 25.75 -39.34 41.62
CA HIS A 342 26.67 -40.28 40.96
C HIS A 342 27.89 -39.56 40.38
N VAL A 343 27.71 -38.33 39.90
CA VAL A 343 28.80 -37.48 39.39
C VAL A 343 28.66 -36.08 39.99
N PRO A 344 29.35 -35.76 41.09
CA PRO A 344 29.24 -34.45 41.74
C PRO A 344 30.06 -33.36 41.03
N ASP A 345 31.11 -33.74 40.28
CA ASP A 345 32.12 -32.82 39.76
C ASP A 345 32.81 -33.32 38.49
N TYR A 346 33.56 -32.40 37.86
CA TYR A 346 34.36 -32.65 36.66
C TYR A 346 35.39 -33.79 36.81
N ALA A 347 36.08 -33.90 37.95
CA ALA A 347 37.12 -34.91 38.13
C ALA A 347 36.50 -36.30 38.23
N THR A 348 35.38 -36.46 38.94
CA THR A 348 34.61 -37.72 38.93
C THR A 348 34.12 -38.07 37.52
N CYS A 349 33.58 -37.10 36.77
CA CYS A 349 33.15 -37.32 35.38
C CYS A 349 34.30 -37.86 34.51
N MET A 350 35.47 -37.22 34.58
CA MET A 350 36.66 -37.61 33.80
C MET A 350 37.32 -38.91 34.27
N ASN A 351 37.25 -39.24 35.56
CA ASN A 351 37.75 -40.51 36.08
C ASN A 351 36.86 -41.68 35.66
N LEU A 352 35.53 -41.51 35.66
CA LEU A 352 34.58 -42.50 35.13
C LEU A 352 34.73 -42.66 33.61
N SER A 353 34.93 -41.56 32.88
CA SER A 353 35.23 -41.58 31.44
C SER A 353 36.47 -42.44 31.13
N LYS A 354 37.56 -42.23 31.89
CA LYS A 354 38.79 -43.06 31.80
C LYS A 354 38.62 -44.51 32.27
N ALA A 355 37.62 -44.79 33.11
CA ALA A 355 37.31 -46.13 33.59
C ALA A 355 36.49 -46.97 32.59
N GLY A 356 36.22 -46.46 31.39
CA GLY A 356 35.52 -47.19 30.32
C GLY A 356 34.02 -46.91 30.22
N TYR A 357 33.51 -45.91 30.94
CA TYR A 357 32.13 -45.42 30.75
C TYR A 357 32.11 -44.33 29.67
N ASN A 358 31.17 -44.39 28.72
CA ASN A 358 30.98 -43.37 27.68
C ASN A 358 30.31 -42.09 28.24
N TYR A 359 31.00 -41.43 29.17
CA TYR A 359 30.60 -40.16 29.77
C TYR A 359 31.47 -39.03 29.23
N THR A 360 30.83 -37.90 28.90
CA THR A 360 31.49 -36.71 28.38
C THR A 360 31.07 -35.46 29.15
N TRP A 361 32.00 -34.53 29.33
CA TRP A 361 31.74 -33.24 29.98
C TRP A 361 31.55 -32.18 28.91
N LYS A 362 30.30 -31.93 28.52
CA LYS A 362 29.93 -30.98 27.46
C LYS A 362 29.52 -29.63 28.06
N ASN A 363 29.80 -28.54 27.34
CA ASN A 363 29.16 -27.25 27.60
C ASN A 363 27.80 -27.20 26.88
N SER A 364 26.86 -26.38 27.35
CA SER A 364 25.68 -26.06 26.54
C SER A 364 26.09 -25.26 25.29
N ARG A 365 25.42 -25.54 24.16
CA ARG A 365 25.77 -24.98 22.83
C ARG A 365 25.72 -23.44 22.78
N ILE A 366 24.91 -22.83 23.65
CA ILE A 366 24.78 -21.39 23.81
C ILE A 366 25.02 -21.07 25.29
N HIS A 367 25.97 -20.18 25.56
CA HIS A 367 26.60 -20.04 26.88
C HIS A 367 27.15 -18.63 27.13
N PHE A 368 27.32 -18.30 28.41
CA PHE A 368 27.83 -17.00 28.86
C PHE A 368 29.36 -16.98 29.08
N ASP A 369 30.12 -17.87 28.44
CA ASP A 369 31.59 -17.92 28.61
C ASP A 369 32.30 -16.70 27.99
N ASN A 370 31.72 -16.11 26.93
CA ASN A 370 32.25 -14.95 26.20
C ASN A 370 31.12 -13.94 25.90
N VAL A 371 31.45 -12.63 25.83
CA VAL A 371 30.46 -11.56 25.60
C VAL A 371 29.67 -11.75 24.30
N LEU A 372 30.30 -12.23 23.22
CA LEU A 372 29.60 -12.48 21.94
C LEU A 372 28.57 -13.62 22.02
N MET A 373 28.90 -14.71 22.72
CA MET A 373 27.97 -15.83 22.92
C MET A 373 26.91 -15.50 23.97
N SER A 374 27.24 -14.65 24.94
CA SER A 374 26.25 -14.03 25.83
C SER A 374 25.27 -13.14 25.07
N LEU A 375 25.74 -12.33 24.10
CA LEU A 375 24.87 -11.50 23.26
C LEU A 375 23.95 -12.38 22.38
N LEU A 376 24.45 -13.50 21.84
CA LEU A 376 23.65 -14.49 21.12
C LEU A 376 22.60 -15.16 22.03
N ALA A 377 22.97 -15.47 23.29
CA ALA A 377 22.04 -15.99 24.28
C ALA A 377 20.93 -14.97 24.62
N LEU A 378 21.30 -13.69 24.80
CA LEU A 378 20.33 -12.61 25.02
C LEU A 378 19.41 -12.40 23.80
N LEU A 379 19.91 -12.54 22.57
CA LEU A 379 19.09 -12.48 21.36
C LEU A 379 18.03 -13.60 21.29
N GLN A 380 18.32 -14.79 21.83
CA GLN A 380 17.31 -15.85 21.99
C GLN A 380 16.22 -15.49 23.00
N LEU A 381 16.58 -14.83 24.12
CA LEU A 381 15.59 -14.33 25.08
C LEU A 381 14.70 -13.21 24.51
N GLN A 382 15.15 -12.52 23.46
CA GLN A 382 14.61 -11.22 23.02
C GLN A 382 13.72 -11.28 21.76
N ASN A 383 13.76 -12.36 20.98
CA ASN A 383 12.89 -12.53 19.82
C ASN A 383 11.45 -12.88 20.26
N GLU A 384 10.65 -11.83 20.45
CA GLU A 384 9.29 -11.84 20.96
C GLU A 384 8.25 -11.96 19.82
N GLN A 385 7.33 -12.93 19.96
CA GLN A 385 5.99 -12.83 19.37
C GLN A 385 4.95 -13.06 20.47
N THR A 386 4.48 -11.95 21.06
CA THR A 386 3.44 -11.96 22.10
C THR A 386 2.06 -12.25 21.49
N CYS A 387 1.70 -13.53 21.43
CA CYS A 387 0.32 -13.94 21.18
C CYS A 387 -0.51 -13.80 22.46
N GLN A 388 -0.99 -12.59 22.75
CA GLN A 388 -1.81 -12.32 23.94
C GLN A 388 -3.22 -12.90 23.78
N THR A 389 -3.45 -14.14 24.21
CA THR A 389 -4.81 -14.64 24.49
C THR A 389 -4.84 -15.52 25.74
N ILE A 390 -5.81 -15.17 26.59
CA ILE A 390 -6.12 -15.64 27.94
C ILE A 390 -6.18 -17.17 28.06
N GLY A 391 -5.53 -17.72 29.09
CA GLY A 391 -6.07 -18.85 29.87
C GLY A 391 -5.57 -20.27 29.56
N LEU A 392 -4.79 -20.82 30.50
CA LEU A 392 -4.70 -22.27 30.81
C LEU A 392 -4.25 -23.24 29.70
N SER A 393 -3.06 -23.02 29.13
CA SER A 393 -2.13 -24.12 28.79
C SER A 393 -0.69 -23.64 28.56
N TYR A 394 0.27 -24.56 28.66
CA TYR A 394 1.71 -24.30 28.57
C TYR A 394 2.16 -23.89 27.15
N GLN A 395 2.27 -22.57 26.87
CA GLN A 395 2.89 -22.08 25.63
C GLN A 395 3.38 -20.62 25.66
N ALA A 396 4.11 -20.22 26.72
CA ALA A 396 4.84 -18.95 26.76
C ALA A 396 6.02 -18.98 25.76
N THR A 397 5.82 -18.41 24.56
CA THR A 397 6.63 -18.74 23.37
C THR A 397 7.74 -17.73 23.07
N PHE A 398 8.66 -17.54 24.02
CA PHE A 398 10.04 -17.16 23.67
C PHE A 398 10.76 -18.39 23.07
N LYS A 399 11.80 -18.22 22.24
CA LYS A 399 12.50 -19.31 21.52
C LYS A 399 13.89 -19.57 22.14
N GLY A 400 14.31 -20.83 22.28
CA GLY A 400 15.57 -21.24 22.93
C GLY A 400 15.71 -20.96 24.44
N TRP A 401 15.06 -19.91 24.94
CA TRP A 401 15.22 -19.33 26.27
C TRP A 401 15.16 -20.32 27.44
N LEU A 402 14.28 -21.32 27.37
CA LEU A 402 13.97 -22.21 28.48
C LEU A 402 15.20 -23.02 28.87
N GLN A 403 15.98 -23.50 27.88
CA GLN A 403 17.21 -24.23 28.13
C GLN A 403 18.28 -23.35 28.78
N ILE A 404 18.43 -22.10 28.31
CA ILE A 404 19.36 -21.12 28.90
C ILE A 404 18.98 -20.82 30.36
N MET A 405 17.69 -20.65 30.63
CA MET A 405 17.16 -20.36 31.95
C MET A 405 17.37 -21.54 32.91
N HIS A 406 17.10 -22.78 32.48
CA HIS A 406 17.37 -23.98 33.27
C HIS A 406 18.87 -24.16 33.53
N ASP A 407 19.75 -24.04 32.53
CA ASP A 407 21.20 -24.16 32.72
C ASP A 407 21.78 -23.07 33.65
N ALA A 408 21.15 -21.89 33.71
CA ALA A 408 21.51 -20.82 34.64
C ALA A 408 20.99 -21.03 36.08
N VAL A 409 19.74 -21.49 36.23
CA VAL A 409 19.09 -21.76 37.52
C VAL A 409 19.68 -22.99 38.21
N ASP A 410 20.10 -23.99 37.44
CA ASP A 410 20.74 -25.20 37.95
C ASP A 410 22.25 -25.05 38.21
N SER A 411 22.81 -23.86 37.90
CA SER A 411 24.25 -23.65 37.85
C SER A 411 24.93 -23.77 39.23
N GLY A 412 25.79 -24.77 39.41
CA GLY A 412 26.46 -25.04 40.69
C GLY A 412 27.27 -23.86 41.24
N ALA A 413 27.37 -23.75 42.57
CA ALA A 413 27.98 -22.60 43.27
C ALA A 413 29.35 -22.18 42.70
N LYS A 414 30.24 -23.16 42.50
CA LYS A 414 31.61 -23.04 41.96
C LYS A 414 31.68 -23.63 40.55
N LYS A 415 32.62 -23.16 39.72
CA LYS A 415 32.89 -23.74 38.39
C LYS A 415 33.37 -25.20 38.55
N GLY A 416 33.02 -26.08 37.61
CA GLY A 416 33.44 -27.49 37.61
C GLY A 416 32.63 -28.45 38.50
N LEU A 417 31.57 -27.98 39.16
CA LEU A 417 30.56 -28.84 39.81
C LEU A 417 29.50 -29.27 38.79
N GLN A 418 28.95 -30.47 38.93
CA GLN A 418 27.79 -30.91 38.16
C GLN A 418 26.56 -30.07 38.58
N PRO A 419 25.82 -29.45 37.65
CA PRO A 419 24.64 -28.65 37.98
C PRO A 419 23.56 -29.49 38.67
N LYS A 420 22.85 -28.88 39.62
CA LYS A 420 21.75 -29.50 40.39
C LYS A 420 20.44 -28.81 40.04
N PHE A 421 19.34 -29.57 39.98
CA PHE A 421 18.02 -29.00 39.76
C PHE A 421 17.70 -27.88 40.76
N GLU A 422 17.41 -26.69 40.26
CA GLU A 422 16.94 -25.51 41.01
C GLU A 422 17.85 -25.01 42.16
N GLU A 423 19.17 -25.28 42.13
CA GLU A 423 20.09 -24.81 43.19
C GLU A 423 20.21 -23.27 43.28
N ARG A 424 19.87 -22.52 42.22
CA ARG A 424 19.83 -21.04 42.22
C ARG A 424 18.56 -20.45 41.60
N VAL A 425 17.38 -20.80 42.11
CA VAL A 425 16.08 -20.25 41.65
C VAL A 425 16.08 -18.71 41.47
N TYR A 426 16.78 -17.97 42.32
CA TYR A 426 16.88 -16.50 42.25
C TYR A 426 17.45 -15.96 40.91
N MET A 427 18.16 -16.77 40.12
CA MET A 427 18.68 -16.36 38.82
C MET A 427 17.59 -16.05 37.78
N HIS A 428 16.34 -16.49 38.00
CA HIS A 428 15.17 -16.02 37.24
C HIS A 428 15.05 -14.48 37.21
N PHE A 429 15.47 -13.79 38.28
CA PHE A 429 15.36 -12.33 38.38
C PHE A 429 16.23 -11.60 37.34
N TYR A 430 17.40 -12.13 36.98
CA TYR A 430 18.24 -11.61 35.90
C TYR A 430 17.49 -11.65 34.55
N PHE A 431 16.81 -12.77 34.26
CA PHE A 431 16.05 -12.95 33.01
C PHE A 431 14.79 -12.06 32.99
N VAL A 432 14.07 -11.92 34.10
CA VAL A 432 12.90 -11.03 34.19
C VAL A 432 13.30 -9.57 33.97
N LEU A 433 14.40 -9.10 34.58
CA LEU A 433 14.92 -7.75 34.32
C LEU A 433 15.34 -7.57 32.86
N PHE A 434 16.00 -8.56 32.25
CA PHE A 434 16.37 -8.49 30.84
C PHE A 434 15.14 -8.47 29.91
N ILE A 435 14.09 -9.22 30.19
CA ILE A 435 12.86 -9.22 29.36
C ILE A 435 12.19 -7.84 29.43
N ILE A 436 12.09 -7.22 30.61
CA ILE A 436 11.46 -5.90 30.79
C ILE A 436 12.26 -4.78 30.07
N PHE A 437 13.57 -4.67 30.36
CA PHE A 437 14.39 -3.56 29.86
C PHE A 437 15.07 -3.84 28.50
N GLY A 438 15.48 -5.09 28.27
CA GLY A 438 16.23 -5.52 27.10
C GLY A 438 15.37 -6.00 25.92
N ALA A 439 14.19 -6.57 26.17
CA ALA A 439 13.26 -6.99 25.12
C ALA A 439 12.10 -6.00 24.94
N PHE A 440 11.18 -5.90 25.92
CA PHE A 440 9.94 -5.14 25.78
C PHE A 440 10.18 -3.65 25.47
N PHE A 441 11.07 -2.97 26.21
CA PHE A 441 11.37 -1.56 25.92
C PHE A 441 12.08 -1.35 24.57
N THR A 442 13.01 -2.25 24.18
CA THR A 442 13.79 -2.07 22.94
C THR A 442 12.95 -2.32 21.69
N LEU A 443 12.08 -3.33 21.72
CA LEU A 443 11.19 -3.68 20.61
C LEU A 443 10.15 -2.57 20.39
N ASN A 444 9.53 -2.05 21.46
CA ASN A 444 8.60 -0.93 21.37
C ASN A 444 9.29 0.36 20.90
N LEU A 445 10.51 0.66 21.34
CA LEU A 445 11.31 1.79 20.83
C LEU A 445 11.61 1.64 19.33
N PHE A 446 11.93 0.43 18.89
CA PHE A 446 12.24 0.11 17.49
C PHE A 446 11.01 0.26 16.57
N ILE A 447 9.85 -0.26 16.99
CA ILE A 447 8.57 -0.05 16.27
C ILE A 447 8.22 1.44 16.26
N GLY A 448 8.33 2.14 17.38
CA GLY A 448 8.04 3.58 17.48
C GLY A 448 8.86 4.43 16.51
N VAL A 449 10.17 4.17 16.39
CA VAL A 449 11.05 4.89 15.46
C VAL A 449 10.81 4.50 13.99
N ILE A 450 10.39 3.27 13.68
CA ILE A 450 9.95 2.92 12.33
C ILE A 450 8.65 3.64 11.96
N ILE A 451 7.67 3.72 12.88
CA ILE A 451 6.40 4.44 12.64
C ILE A 451 6.66 5.94 12.49
N ASP A 452 7.46 6.57 13.35
CA ASP A 452 7.79 8.00 13.23
C ASP A 452 8.58 8.32 11.95
N ASN A 453 9.59 7.51 11.62
CA ASN A 453 10.33 7.69 10.36
C ASN A 453 9.40 7.50 9.14
N PHE A 454 8.52 6.49 9.15
CA PHE A 454 7.53 6.29 8.10
C PHE A 454 6.56 7.49 8.00
N ASN A 455 6.07 8.01 9.12
CA ASN A 455 5.17 9.16 9.14
C ASN A 455 5.86 10.46 8.70
N MET A 456 7.16 10.63 8.99
CA MET A 456 7.97 11.69 8.41
C MET A 456 8.13 11.52 6.88
N GLN A 457 8.34 10.29 6.38
CA GLN A 457 8.42 10.04 4.94
C GLN A 457 7.05 10.26 4.26
N LYS A 458 5.94 9.78 4.84
CA LYS A 458 4.56 10.03 4.37
C LYS A 458 4.28 11.53 4.26
N LYS A 459 4.66 12.33 5.27
CA LYS A 459 4.56 13.81 5.22
C LYS A 459 5.36 14.42 4.07
N LYS A 460 6.62 14.00 3.87
CA LYS A 460 7.45 14.44 2.73
C LYS A 460 6.91 14.01 1.36
N ALA A 461 6.15 12.92 1.30
CA ALA A 461 5.57 12.37 0.07
C ALA A 461 4.14 12.88 -0.23
N GLY A 462 3.68 13.95 0.42
CA GLY A 462 2.35 14.53 0.19
C GLY A 462 1.21 13.83 0.96
N GLY A 463 1.50 13.26 2.14
CA GLY A 463 0.50 12.84 3.12
C GLY A 463 -0.28 11.56 2.78
N SER A 464 0.01 10.88 1.66
CA SER A 464 -0.75 9.73 1.19
C SER A 464 0.09 8.43 1.13
N LEU A 465 -0.59 7.28 1.11
CA LEU A 465 0.07 5.96 0.97
C LEU A 465 0.71 5.74 -0.42
N GLU A 466 0.54 6.69 -1.34
CA GLU A 466 1.13 6.67 -2.67
C GLU A 466 2.66 6.57 -2.67
N MET A 467 3.32 6.86 -1.54
CA MET A 467 4.77 6.73 -1.37
C MET A 467 5.31 5.32 -1.67
N PHE A 468 4.51 4.26 -1.52
CA PHE A 468 4.92 2.88 -1.85
C PHE A 468 4.37 2.37 -3.18
N MET A 469 3.74 3.22 -3.99
CA MET A 469 3.08 2.84 -5.25
C MET A 469 3.76 3.52 -6.45
N THR A 470 3.95 2.77 -7.54
CA THR A 470 4.36 3.37 -8.83
C THR A 470 3.25 4.25 -9.39
N GLU A 471 3.57 5.15 -10.33
CA GLU A 471 2.58 6.06 -10.92
C GLU A 471 1.39 5.35 -11.56
N ASP A 472 1.60 4.17 -12.15
CA ASP A 472 0.50 3.36 -12.69
C ASP A 472 -0.28 2.62 -11.60
N GLN A 473 0.35 2.22 -10.49
CA GLN A 473 -0.35 1.75 -9.30
C GLN A 473 -1.18 2.88 -8.65
N LYS A 474 -0.68 4.13 -8.62
CA LYS A 474 -1.45 5.31 -8.21
C LYS A 474 -2.67 5.54 -9.11
N LYS A 475 -2.53 5.41 -10.44
CA LYS A 475 -3.66 5.52 -11.39
C LYS A 475 -4.72 4.43 -11.12
N TYR A 476 -4.31 3.19 -10.88
CA TYR A 476 -5.22 2.10 -10.51
C TYR A 476 -5.89 2.33 -9.14
N TYR A 477 -5.13 2.74 -8.13
CA TYR A 477 -5.63 3.11 -6.80
C TYR A 477 -6.67 4.24 -6.87
N ASN A 478 -6.37 5.31 -7.63
CA ASN A 478 -7.28 6.43 -7.82
C ASN A 478 -8.51 6.06 -8.68
N ALA A 479 -8.40 5.08 -9.59
CA ALA A 479 -9.56 4.47 -10.24
C ALA A 479 -10.40 3.61 -9.27
N MET A 480 -9.76 2.87 -8.35
CA MET A 480 -10.43 2.09 -7.30
C MET A 480 -11.16 2.99 -6.29
N LYS A 481 -10.56 4.13 -5.91
CA LYS A 481 -11.21 5.17 -5.08
C LYS A 481 -12.38 5.83 -5.83
N LYS A 482 -12.24 6.08 -7.14
CA LYS A 482 -13.32 6.59 -8.01
C LYS A 482 -14.42 5.57 -8.35
N LEU A 483 -14.15 4.26 -8.25
CA LEU A 483 -15.18 3.22 -8.26
C LEU A 483 -16.05 3.25 -6.99
N GLY A 484 -15.60 3.94 -5.93
CA GLY A 484 -16.43 4.28 -4.78
C GLY A 484 -17.41 5.44 -5.05
N SER A 485 -16.98 6.48 -5.75
CA SER A 485 -17.83 7.62 -6.13
C SER A 485 -18.79 7.27 -7.28
N LYS A 486 -20.01 6.84 -6.96
CA LYS A 486 -21.05 6.54 -7.96
C LYS A 486 -21.77 7.80 -8.44
N ALA A 487 -22.34 7.69 -9.64
CA ALA A 487 -23.44 8.52 -10.15
C ALA A 487 -24.79 7.79 -9.90
N PRO A 488 -25.94 8.51 -9.85
CA PRO A 488 -27.24 7.87 -9.67
C PRO A 488 -27.51 6.86 -10.80
N GLN A 489 -27.86 5.62 -10.43
CA GLN A 489 -28.14 4.56 -11.40
C GLN A 489 -29.63 4.53 -11.74
N LYS A 490 -29.97 4.14 -12.99
CA LYS A 490 -31.38 3.99 -13.39
C LYS A 490 -32.02 2.79 -12.67
N PRO A 491 -33.22 2.95 -12.07
CA PRO A 491 -33.94 1.86 -11.43
C PRO A 491 -34.14 0.68 -12.39
N ILE A 492 -34.11 -0.53 -11.85
CA ILE A 492 -34.20 -1.75 -12.66
C ILE A 492 -35.60 -1.85 -13.28
N PRO A 493 -35.74 -1.83 -14.62
CA PRO A 493 -37.04 -1.60 -15.26
C PRO A 493 -38.01 -2.75 -15.01
N LYS A 494 -39.09 -2.43 -14.29
CA LYS A 494 -40.20 -3.30 -13.87
C LYS A 494 -40.65 -4.19 -15.06
N PRO A 495 -40.57 -5.54 -14.96
CA PRO A 495 -40.80 -6.43 -16.11
C PRO A 495 -42.28 -6.47 -16.53
N LYS A 496 -42.53 -6.44 -17.85
CA LYS A 496 -43.89 -6.45 -18.44
C LYS A 496 -44.66 -7.77 -18.28
N LEU A 497 -43.97 -8.89 -18.06
CA LEU A 497 -44.59 -10.22 -17.90
C LEU A 497 -45.04 -10.43 -16.45
N LYS A 498 -46.32 -10.77 -16.22
CA LYS A 498 -46.91 -10.95 -14.87
C LYS A 498 -46.09 -11.88 -13.96
N LEU A 499 -45.59 -13.01 -14.49
CA LEU A 499 -44.76 -13.96 -13.74
C LEU A 499 -43.42 -13.35 -13.29
N ALA A 500 -42.72 -12.67 -14.19
CA ALA A 500 -41.47 -11.99 -13.86
C ALA A 500 -41.69 -10.80 -12.92
N LEU A 501 -42.85 -10.12 -13.01
CA LEU A 501 -43.23 -9.03 -12.10
C LEU A 501 -43.53 -9.53 -10.68
N PHE A 502 -44.12 -10.73 -10.54
CA PHE A 502 -44.26 -11.39 -9.25
C PHE A 502 -42.89 -11.70 -8.64
N PHE A 503 -41.99 -12.37 -9.38
CA PHE A 503 -40.64 -12.67 -8.88
C PHE A 503 -39.85 -11.40 -8.57
N PHE A 504 -39.89 -10.37 -9.41
CA PHE A 504 -39.26 -9.07 -9.15
C PHE A 504 -39.74 -8.44 -7.83
N LYS A 505 -41.08 -8.37 -7.61
CA LYS A 505 -41.65 -7.85 -6.36
C LYS A 505 -41.28 -8.69 -5.13
N LEU A 506 -41.04 -9.99 -5.29
CA LEU A 506 -40.60 -10.89 -4.22
C LEU A 506 -39.11 -10.70 -3.90
N THR A 507 -38.24 -10.71 -4.93
CA THR A 507 -36.77 -10.66 -4.76
C THR A 507 -36.23 -9.30 -4.36
N THR A 508 -36.97 -8.22 -4.64
CA THR A 508 -36.62 -6.84 -4.23
C THR A 508 -37.15 -6.51 -2.83
N ASN A 509 -37.92 -7.40 -2.18
CA ASN A 509 -38.44 -7.18 -0.84
C ASN A 509 -37.35 -7.45 0.22
N GLN A 510 -37.04 -6.47 1.07
CA GLN A 510 -36.07 -6.61 2.17
C GLN A 510 -36.32 -7.84 3.06
N LYS A 511 -37.59 -8.22 3.28
CA LYS A 511 -37.96 -9.43 4.06
C LYS A 511 -37.49 -10.73 3.40
N PHE A 512 -37.39 -10.77 2.07
CA PHE A 512 -36.85 -11.93 1.34
C PHE A 512 -35.33 -12.05 1.55
N ASP A 513 -34.58 -10.95 1.37
CA ASP A 513 -33.13 -10.96 1.58
C ASP A 513 -32.74 -11.23 3.05
N ILE A 514 -33.54 -10.77 4.04
CA ILE A 514 -33.41 -11.17 5.46
C ILE A 514 -33.65 -12.68 5.65
N GLY A 515 -34.68 -13.24 5.00
CA GLY A 515 -34.95 -14.68 5.02
C GLY A 515 -33.78 -15.51 4.47
N ILE A 516 -33.19 -15.08 3.35
CA ILE A 516 -31.98 -15.70 2.78
C ILE A 516 -30.79 -15.56 3.73
N MET A 517 -30.62 -14.42 4.42
CA MET A 517 -29.54 -14.22 5.39
C MET A 517 -29.61 -15.24 6.55
N ILE A 518 -30.81 -15.51 7.07
CA ILE A 518 -31.04 -16.55 8.09
C ILE A 518 -30.67 -17.94 7.55
N VAL A 519 -31.02 -18.25 6.29
CA VAL A 519 -30.64 -19.53 5.65
C VAL A 519 -29.12 -19.66 5.48
N ILE A 520 -28.40 -18.58 5.17
CA ILE A 520 -26.93 -18.57 5.11
C ILE A 520 -26.32 -18.86 6.49
N MET A 521 -26.82 -18.21 7.55
CA MET A 521 -26.38 -18.45 8.93
C MET A 521 -26.63 -19.91 9.35
N LEU A 522 -27.80 -20.47 9.04
CA LEU A 522 -28.11 -21.88 9.31
C LEU A 522 -27.22 -22.85 8.51
N ASN A 523 -26.83 -22.50 7.27
CA ASN A 523 -25.87 -23.32 6.52
C ASN A 523 -24.45 -23.24 7.12
N MET A 524 -24.04 -22.07 7.63
CA MET A 524 -22.76 -21.94 8.36
C MET A 524 -22.74 -22.81 9.62
N VAL A 525 -23.80 -22.80 10.42
CA VAL A 525 -23.93 -23.68 11.60
C VAL A 525 -23.89 -25.16 11.20
N ALA A 526 -24.59 -25.55 10.13
CA ALA A 526 -24.56 -26.94 9.65
C ALA A 526 -23.17 -27.40 9.20
N MET A 527 -22.36 -26.53 8.57
CA MET A 527 -20.96 -26.83 8.23
C MET A 527 -20.07 -26.89 9.49
N GLY A 528 -20.39 -26.15 10.55
CA GLY A 528 -19.69 -26.19 11.84
C GLY A 528 -19.97 -27.44 12.70
N LEU A 529 -20.93 -28.30 12.30
CA LEU A 529 -21.24 -29.56 12.98
C LEU A 529 -20.49 -30.78 12.40
N GLU A 530 -19.84 -30.63 11.25
CA GLU A 530 -19.03 -31.70 10.63
C GLU A 530 -17.78 -31.98 11.48
N HIS A 531 -17.63 -33.20 11.99
CA HIS A 531 -16.51 -33.58 12.86
C HIS A 531 -15.83 -34.90 12.47
N TYR A 532 -14.57 -35.05 12.86
CA TYR A 532 -13.81 -36.27 12.61
C TYR A 532 -14.40 -37.46 13.39
N GLY A 533 -14.54 -38.60 12.72
CA GLY A 533 -15.12 -39.82 13.31
C GLY A 533 -16.65 -39.80 13.48
N GLN A 534 -17.36 -38.81 12.93
CA GLN A 534 -18.82 -38.72 13.03
C GLN A 534 -19.54 -39.97 12.52
N SER A 535 -20.68 -40.31 13.13
CA SER A 535 -21.44 -41.50 12.75
C SER A 535 -22.05 -41.36 11.35
N LYS A 536 -22.24 -42.48 10.64
CA LYS A 536 -22.86 -42.50 9.30
C LYS A 536 -24.27 -41.89 9.28
N ALA A 537 -24.99 -41.93 10.41
CA ALA A 537 -26.29 -41.27 10.56
C ALA A 537 -26.14 -39.73 10.56
N VAL A 538 -25.16 -39.19 11.30
CA VAL A 538 -24.84 -37.76 11.30
C VAL A 538 -24.32 -37.30 9.95
N GLU A 539 -23.41 -38.05 9.32
CA GLU A 539 -22.91 -37.76 7.97
C GLU A 539 -24.06 -37.70 6.95
N THR A 540 -24.98 -38.67 6.99
CA THR A 540 -26.16 -38.72 6.10
C THR A 540 -27.10 -37.55 6.37
N ALA A 541 -27.40 -37.24 7.63
CA ALA A 541 -28.26 -36.11 8.01
C ALA A 541 -27.68 -34.76 7.56
N LEU A 542 -26.39 -34.51 7.85
CA LEU A 542 -25.69 -33.30 7.40
C LEU A 542 -25.59 -33.24 5.87
N SER A 543 -25.47 -34.36 5.16
CA SER A 543 -25.51 -34.39 3.70
C SER A 543 -26.89 -34.03 3.13
N GLN A 544 -27.99 -34.44 3.76
CA GLN A 544 -29.35 -34.08 3.34
C GLN A 544 -29.65 -32.60 3.65
N ILE A 545 -29.23 -32.11 4.82
CA ILE A 545 -29.32 -30.70 5.20
C ILE A 545 -28.52 -29.82 4.22
N ASN A 546 -27.29 -30.23 3.86
CA ASN A 546 -26.49 -29.52 2.85
C ASN A 546 -27.14 -29.55 1.45
N LEU A 547 -27.85 -30.62 1.07
CA LEU A 547 -28.61 -30.66 -0.19
C LEU A 547 -29.79 -29.69 -0.17
N LEU A 548 -30.55 -29.62 0.93
CA LEU A 548 -31.64 -28.67 1.11
C LEU A 548 -31.17 -27.22 0.93
N PHE A 549 -30.04 -26.84 1.55
CA PHE A 549 -29.46 -25.51 1.38
C PHE A 549 -29.07 -25.21 -0.09
N ILE A 550 -28.51 -26.19 -0.82
CA ILE A 550 -28.19 -26.03 -2.24
C ILE A 550 -29.46 -25.77 -3.06
N VAL A 551 -30.55 -26.50 -2.80
CA VAL A 551 -31.84 -26.28 -3.47
C VAL A 551 -32.37 -24.88 -3.18
N VAL A 552 -32.35 -24.41 -1.93
CA VAL A 552 -32.82 -23.05 -1.57
C VAL A 552 -31.99 -21.97 -2.26
N PHE A 553 -30.66 -22.04 -2.26
CA PHE A 553 -29.81 -21.05 -2.95
C PHE A 553 -29.93 -21.13 -4.48
N THR A 554 -30.24 -22.30 -5.03
CA THR A 554 -30.51 -22.45 -6.48
C THR A 554 -31.84 -21.80 -6.85
N LEU A 555 -32.89 -22.00 -6.05
CA LEU A 555 -34.19 -21.34 -6.22
C LEU A 555 -34.05 -19.81 -6.06
N GLU A 556 -33.28 -19.34 -5.09
CA GLU A 556 -32.96 -17.92 -4.90
C GLU A 556 -32.34 -17.31 -6.17
N ALA A 557 -31.27 -17.93 -6.69
CA ALA A 557 -30.59 -17.47 -7.90
C ALA A 557 -31.52 -17.47 -9.12
N VAL A 558 -32.32 -18.54 -9.31
CA VAL A 558 -33.30 -18.62 -10.41
C VAL A 558 -34.37 -17.54 -10.30
N MET A 559 -34.94 -17.29 -9.11
CA MET A 559 -35.92 -16.22 -8.91
C MET A 559 -35.31 -14.84 -9.20
N LYS A 560 -34.09 -14.56 -8.72
CA LYS A 560 -33.37 -13.30 -8.99
C LYS A 560 -33.05 -13.13 -10.47
N ILE A 561 -32.65 -14.20 -11.18
CA ILE A 561 -32.44 -14.18 -12.65
C ILE A 561 -33.74 -13.91 -13.40
N ILE A 562 -34.87 -14.51 -13.02
CA ILE A 562 -36.18 -14.31 -13.68
C ILE A 562 -36.70 -12.88 -13.47
N GLY A 563 -36.59 -12.33 -12.25
CA GLY A 563 -37.02 -10.96 -11.95
C GLY A 563 -36.13 -9.89 -12.58
N LEU A 564 -34.81 -9.98 -12.35
CA LEU A 564 -33.83 -8.94 -12.70
C LEU A 564 -33.27 -9.09 -14.13
N ARG A 565 -33.40 -10.28 -14.75
CA ARG A 565 -32.87 -10.57 -16.10
C ARG A 565 -31.37 -10.22 -16.19
N TRP A 566 -30.91 -9.57 -17.25
CA TRP A 566 -29.51 -9.17 -17.43
C TRP A 566 -28.96 -8.23 -16.35
N TYR A 567 -29.80 -7.53 -15.58
CA TYR A 567 -29.34 -6.70 -14.47
C TYR A 567 -28.81 -7.53 -13.29
N TYR A 568 -29.18 -8.82 -13.18
CA TYR A 568 -28.61 -9.73 -12.18
C TYR A 568 -27.08 -9.78 -12.26
N PHE A 569 -26.53 -9.92 -13.46
CA PHE A 569 -25.08 -10.06 -13.71
C PHE A 569 -24.31 -8.73 -13.67
N LYS A 570 -24.98 -7.58 -13.50
CA LYS A 570 -24.29 -6.30 -13.28
C LYS A 570 -23.81 -6.12 -11.83
N GLN A 571 -24.48 -6.76 -10.87
CA GLN A 571 -24.16 -6.61 -9.46
C GLN A 571 -23.12 -7.65 -9.03
N PRO A 572 -21.90 -7.26 -8.58
CA PRO A 572 -20.82 -8.21 -8.31
C PRO A 572 -21.17 -9.24 -7.23
N TRP A 573 -21.94 -8.86 -6.21
CA TRP A 573 -22.45 -9.78 -5.19
C TRP A 573 -23.37 -10.87 -5.76
N ASN A 574 -24.24 -10.53 -6.72
CA ASN A 574 -25.08 -11.52 -7.40
C ASN A 574 -24.25 -12.47 -8.28
N VAL A 575 -23.21 -11.97 -8.93
CA VAL A 575 -22.26 -12.80 -9.72
C VAL A 575 -21.50 -13.75 -8.80
N PHE A 576 -21.03 -13.27 -7.64
CA PHE A 576 -20.42 -14.11 -6.61
C PHE A 576 -21.38 -15.19 -6.11
N ASP A 577 -22.62 -14.81 -5.78
CA ASP A 577 -23.65 -15.75 -5.34
C ASP A 577 -23.93 -16.83 -6.38
N PHE A 578 -24.04 -16.45 -7.66
CA PHE A 578 -24.21 -17.37 -8.78
C PHE A 578 -23.04 -18.36 -8.91
N VAL A 579 -21.80 -17.86 -8.86
CA VAL A 579 -20.59 -18.69 -8.92
C VAL A 579 -20.54 -19.71 -7.76
N VAL A 580 -20.93 -19.30 -6.55
CA VAL A 580 -21.03 -20.19 -5.39
C VAL A 580 -22.14 -21.25 -5.55
N VAL A 581 -23.27 -20.94 -6.20
CA VAL A 581 -24.29 -21.93 -6.57
C VAL A 581 -23.77 -22.90 -7.63
N VAL A 582 -23.13 -22.41 -8.69
CA VAL A 582 -22.57 -23.25 -9.77
C VAL A 582 -21.52 -24.21 -9.23
N PHE A 583 -20.56 -23.75 -8.42
CA PHE A 583 -19.59 -24.65 -7.76
C PHE A 583 -20.25 -25.60 -6.75
N SER A 584 -21.35 -25.21 -6.11
CA SER A 584 -22.11 -26.11 -5.23
C SER A 584 -22.80 -27.24 -6.00
N ILE A 585 -23.37 -26.96 -7.18
CA ILE A 585 -24.02 -27.96 -8.05
C ILE A 585 -22.96 -28.88 -8.68
N LEU A 586 -21.86 -28.33 -9.20
CA LEU A 586 -20.71 -29.11 -9.66
C LEU A 586 -20.15 -30.00 -8.54
N GLY A 587 -20.09 -29.47 -7.32
CA GLY A 587 -19.69 -30.20 -6.12
C GLY A 587 -20.68 -31.26 -5.62
N LEU A 588 -21.83 -31.43 -6.29
CA LEU A 588 -22.70 -32.61 -6.20
C LEU A 588 -22.45 -33.56 -7.37
N THR A 589 -22.61 -33.11 -8.62
CA THR A 589 -22.53 -33.97 -9.81
C THR A 589 -21.16 -34.61 -10.00
N MET A 590 -20.08 -33.95 -9.56
CA MET A 590 -18.74 -34.52 -9.56
C MET A 590 -18.60 -35.76 -8.68
N LYS A 591 -19.43 -35.94 -7.63
CA LYS A 591 -19.40 -37.16 -6.81
C LYS A 591 -19.70 -38.40 -7.65
N ASP A 592 -20.69 -38.30 -8.54
CA ASP A 592 -21.16 -39.40 -9.36
C ASP A 592 -20.26 -39.59 -10.58
N ILE A 593 -19.80 -38.50 -11.21
CA ILE A 593 -18.84 -38.54 -12.33
C ILE A 593 -17.49 -39.15 -11.90
N ILE A 594 -16.99 -38.82 -10.69
CA ILE A 594 -15.73 -39.34 -10.16
C ILE A 594 -15.84 -40.81 -9.70
N SER A 595 -17.05 -41.38 -9.59
CA SER A 595 -17.21 -42.84 -9.46
C SER A 595 -16.91 -43.59 -10.77
N SER A 596 -16.93 -42.87 -11.91
CA SER A 596 -16.72 -43.42 -13.26
C SER A 596 -15.32 -43.12 -13.82
N TYR A 597 -14.68 -42.02 -13.38
CA TYR A 597 -13.31 -41.63 -13.78
C TYR A 597 -12.35 -41.55 -12.59
N PHE A 598 -11.16 -42.16 -12.73
CA PHE A 598 -10.06 -42.11 -11.76
C PHE A 598 -9.48 -40.69 -11.60
N VAL A 599 -10.17 -39.85 -10.84
CA VAL A 599 -9.72 -38.50 -10.45
C VAL A 599 -9.10 -38.55 -9.05
N SER A 600 -8.06 -37.74 -8.81
CA SER A 600 -7.32 -37.80 -7.53
C SER A 600 -8.20 -37.39 -6.33
N PRO A 601 -8.08 -38.09 -5.18
CA PRO A 601 -8.79 -37.73 -3.95
C PRO A 601 -8.50 -36.30 -3.46
N THR A 602 -7.38 -35.72 -3.88
CA THR A 602 -7.00 -34.33 -3.61
C THR A 602 -7.98 -33.33 -4.25
N LEU A 603 -8.44 -33.57 -5.48
CA LEU A 603 -9.42 -32.70 -6.14
C LEU A 603 -10.77 -32.74 -5.42
N LEU A 604 -11.21 -33.92 -4.98
CA LEU A 604 -12.40 -34.08 -4.14
C LEU A 604 -12.31 -33.29 -2.82
N ARG A 605 -11.11 -33.11 -2.25
CA ARG A 605 -10.89 -32.27 -1.07
C ARG A 605 -11.04 -30.79 -1.40
N VAL A 606 -10.44 -30.32 -2.50
CA VAL A 606 -10.55 -28.91 -2.96
C VAL A 606 -12.00 -28.54 -3.29
N VAL A 607 -12.75 -29.42 -3.96
CA VAL A 607 -14.18 -29.20 -4.29
C VAL A 607 -15.05 -29.08 -3.02
N ARG A 608 -14.67 -29.71 -1.90
CA ARG A 608 -15.34 -29.50 -0.60
C ARG A 608 -15.05 -28.11 -0.02
N VAL A 609 -13.80 -27.63 -0.12
CA VAL A 609 -13.40 -26.30 0.39
C VAL A 609 -14.19 -25.17 -0.29
N PHE A 610 -14.51 -25.26 -1.59
CA PHE A 610 -15.34 -24.25 -2.27
C PHE A 610 -16.74 -24.07 -1.66
N ARG A 611 -17.26 -25.04 -0.89
CA ARG A 611 -18.54 -24.91 -0.16
C ARG A 611 -18.47 -23.86 0.96
N VAL A 612 -17.28 -23.67 1.56
CA VAL A 612 -17.02 -22.63 2.58
C VAL A 612 -17.19 -21.22 1.99
N GLY A 613 -17.08 -21.05 0.66
CA GLY A 613 -17.38 -19.80 -0.03
C GLY A 613 -18.81 -19.25 0.21
N ARG A 614 -19.74 -20.08 0.67
CA ARG A 614 -21.07 -19.63 1.12
C ARG A 614 -21.04 -18.75 2.37
N VAL A 615 -20.05 -18.95 3.26
CA VAL A 615 -19.89 -18.13 4.48
C VAL A 615 -19.56 -16.68 4.12
N LEU A 616 -18.80 -16.46 3.03
CA LEU A 616 -18.45 -15.13 2.54
C LEU A 616 -19.68 -14.31 2.10
N ARG A 617 -20.84 -14.93 1.86
CA ARG A 617 -22.09 -14.19 1.57
C ARG A 617 -22.53 -13.29 2.71
N LEU A 618 -22.16 -13.61 3.95
CA LEU A 618 -22.44 -12.77 5.13
C LEU A 618 -21.78 -11.38 5.03
N VAL A 619 -20.66 -11.27 4.31
CA VAL A 619 -19.93 -10.01 4.10
C VAL A 619 -20.78 -8.98 3.35
N LYS A 620 -21.72 -9.40 2.49
CA LYS A 620 -22.65 -8.51 1.77
C LYS A 620 -23.41 -7.57 2.72
N SER A 621 -23.82 -8.08 3.89
CA SER A 621 -24.73 -7.39 4.82
C SER A 621 -24.05 -6.75 6.03
N ALA A 622 -22.79 -7.10 6.33
CA ALA A 622 -22.06 -6.51 7.46
C ALA A 622 -21.29 -5.25 7.03
N LYS A 623 -21.94 -4.06 7.06
CA LYS A 623 -21.35 -2.75 6.67
C LYS A 623 -19.90 -2.58 7.17
N GLY A 624 -19.66 -2.73 8.48
CA GLY A 624 -18.32 -2.62 9.06
C GLY A 624 -17.30 -3.63 8.50
N ILE A 625 -17.66 -4.90 8.31
CA ILE A 625 -16.75 -5.91 7.74
C ILE A 625 -16.45 -5.59 6.28
N ARG A 626 -17.45 -5.13 5.52
CA ARG A 626 -17.28 -4.68 4.13
C ARG A 626 -16.30 -3.51 4.04
N THR A 627 -16.44 -2.49 4.89
CA THR A 627 -15.52 -1.34 4.94
C THR A 627 -14.10 -1.78 5.27
N LEU A 628 -13.91 -2.61 6.32
CA LEU A 628 -12.58 -3.11 6.69
C LEU A 628 -11.92 -3.94 5.58
N LEU A 629 -12.68 -4.81 4.90
CA LEU A 629 -12.18 -5.58 3.76
C LEU A 629 -11.89 -4.71 2.52
N PHE A 630 -12.64 -3.62 2.32
CA PHE A 630 -12.34 -2.65 1.27
C PHE A 630 -11.04 -1.90 1.55
N SER A 631 -10.85 -1.37 2.76
CA SER A 631 -9.59 -0.71 3.17
C SER A 631 -8.38 -1.66 3.09
N LEU A 632 -8.56 -2.94 3.48
CA LEU A 632 -7.53 -3.97 3.30
C LEU A 632 -7.22 -4.21 1.81
N ALA A 633 -8.22 -4.30 0.94
CA ALA A 633 -8.02 -4.46 -0.50
C ALA A 633 -7.37 -3.22 -1.15
N VAL A 634 -7.69 -2.02 -0.66
CA VAL A 634 -7.11 -0.74 -1.09
C VAL A 634 -5.63 -0.61 -0.71
N SER A 635 -5.22 -1.14 0.46
CA SER A 635 -3.80 -1.20 0.88
C SER A 635 -2.98 -2.31 0.20
N MET A 636 -3.64 -3.33 -0.37
CA MET A 636 -2.99 -4.51 -0.96
C MET A 636 -1.87 -4.22 -1.98
N PRO A 637 -1.95 -3.21 -2.88
CA PRO A 637 -0.87 -2.91 -3.82
C PRO A 637 0.45 -2.53 -3.14
N ALA A 638 0.40 -1.77 -2.04
CA ALA A 638 1.58 -1.40 -1.27
C ALA A 638 2.13 -2.61 -0.48
N LEU A 639 1.24 -3.40 0.14
CA LEU A 639 1.62 -4.63 0.84
C LEU A 639 2.24 -5.67 -0.11
N PHE A 640 1.78 -5.75 -1.36
CA PHE A 640 2.37 -6.62 -2.38
C PHE A 640 3.78 -6.17 -2.77
N ASN A 641 4.04 -4.86 -2.91
CA ASN A 641 5.38 -4.34 -3.19
C ASN A 641 6.37 -4.67 -2.05
N ILE A 642 5.92 -4.62 -0.78
CA ILE A 642 6.72 -5.03 0.39
C ILE A 642 6.91 -6.55 0.45
N GLY A 643 5.85 -7.33 0.18
CA GLY A 643 5.90 -8.79 0.10
C GLY A 643 6.85 -9.30 -0.99
N LEU A 644 6.92 -8.61 -2.13
CA LEU A 644 7.91 -8.87 -3.18
C LEU A 644 9.35 -8.61 -2.71
N LEU A 645 9.59 -7.57 -1.91
CA LEU A 645 10.91 -7.35 -1.30
C LEU A 645 11.27 -8.45 -0.30
N LEU A 646 10.34 -8.85 0.57
CA LEU A 646 10.54 -9.98 1.49
C LEU A 646 10.84 -11.28 0.73
N PHE A 647 10.10 -11.56 -0.35
CA PHE A 647 10.35 -12.71 -1.21
C PHE A 647 11.73 -12.67 -1.88
N LEU A 648 12.18 -11.50 -2.34
CA LEU A 648 13.52 -11.33 -2.93
C LEU A 648 14.62 -11.53 -1.89
N VAL A 649 14.44 -11.07 -0.64
CA VAL A 649 15.36 -11.36 0.46
C VAL A 649 15.38 -12.86 0.76
N MET A 650 14.22 -13.51 0.90
CA MET A 650 14.13 -14.96 1.08
C MET A 650 14.80 -15.73 -0.06
N PHE A 651 14.65 -15.29 -1.31
CA PHE A 651 15.31 -15.90 -2.46
C PHE A 651 16.84 -15.85 -2.33
N ILE A 652 17.42 -14.68 -2.03
CA ILE A 652 18.87 -14.51 -1.89
C ILE A 652 19.42 -15.37 -0.75
N TYR A 653 18.76 -15.34 0.42
CA TYR A 653 19.14 -16.18 1.56
C TYR A 653 18.91 -17.67 1.29
N ALA A 654 17.97 -18.08 0.44
CA ALA A 654 17.80 -19.48 0.04
C ALA A 654 18.97 -19.98 -0.81
N ILE A 655 19.45 -19.19 -1.79
CA ILE A 655 20.63 -19.58 -2.59
C ILE A 655 21.89 -19.63 -1.70
N PHE A 656 22.08 -18.68 -0.78
CA PHE A 656 23.18 -18.76 0.21
C PHE A 656 23.02 -19.95 1.16
N GLY A 657 21.80 -20.23 1.63
CA GLY A 657 21.50 -21.36 2.53
C GLY A 657 21.84 -22.69 1.90
N MET A 658 21.41 -22.94 0.65
CA MET A 658 21.85 -24.11 -0.12
C MET A 658 23.38 -24.11 -0.28
N SER A 659 23.97 -22.99 -0.69
CA SER A 659 25.41 -22.91 -0.96
C SER A 659 26.32 -23.10 0.26
N PHE A 660 25.79 -22.97 1.48
CA PHE A 660 26.56 -23.12 2.73
C PHE A 660 26.15 -24.36 3.54
N PHE A 661 24.88 -24.80 3.47
CA PHE A 661 24.31 -25.77 4.41
C PHE A 661 23.63 -26.99 3.77
N MET A 662 23.63 -27.12 2.44
CA MET A 662 23.04 -28.27 1.68
C MET A 662 23.50 -29.67 2.14
N HIS A 663 24.63 -29.79 2.84
CA HIS A 663 25.14 -31.08 3.31
C HIS A 663 25.16 -31.22 4.84
N VAL A 664 24.64 -30.26 5.60
CA VAL A 664 24.66 -30.34 7.08
C VAL A 664 23.81 -31.51 7.56
N LYS A 665 24.39 -32.32 8.45
CA LYS A 665 23.71 -33.48 9.05
C LYS A 665 22.38 -33.06 9.70
N HIS A 666 21.28 -33.69 9.28
CA HIS A 666 19.94 -33.49 9.85
C HIS A 666 19.98 -33.68 11.38
N THR A 667 19.74 -32.59 12.10
CA THR A 667 19.79 -32.51 13.56
C THR A 667 18.92 -31.34 14.03
N HIS A 668 18.21 -31.53 15.15
CA HIS A 668 17.45 -30.51 15.90
C HIS A 668 16.83 -29.37 15.08
N GLY A 669 15.76 -29.62 14.32
CA GLY A 669 15.09 -28.57 13.52
C GLY A 669 15.65 -28.40 12.11
N ILE A 670 16.65 -29.21 11.73
CA ILE A 670 16.90 -29.61 10.35
C ILE A 670 16.47 -31.08 10.20
N ASP A 671 15.54 -31.38 9.29
CA ASP A 671 15.02 -32.73 9.01
C ASP A 671 14.77 -32.96 7.50
N ASP A 672 14.24 -34.12 7.11
CA ASP A 672 13.96 -34.49 5.70
C ASP A 672 13.07 -33.49 4.94
N MET A 673 12.22 -32.74 5.65
CA MET A 673 11.25 -31.78 5.09
C MET A 673 11.71 -30.32 5.26
N PHE A 674 12.36 -30.00 6.39
CA PHE A 674 12.82 -28.67 6.76
C PHE A 674 14.35 -28.59 6.72
N ASN A 675 14.92 -28.35 5.54
CA ASN A 675 16.37 -28.28 5.34
C ASN A 675 16.78 -27.33 4.20
N PHE A 676 18.08 -27.30 3.87
CA PHE A 676 18.68 -26.49 2.82
C PHE A 676 19.16 -27.32 1.61
N GLU A 677 18.61 -28.51 1.37
CA GLU A 677 19.05 -29.40 0.26
C GLU A 677 18.51 -28.96 -1.11
N THR A 678 17.31 -28.40 -1.12
CA THR A 678 16.67 -27.82 -2.31
C THR A 678 16.11 -26.42 -2.04
N PHE A 679 15.85 -25.67 -3.12
CA PHE A 679 15.39 -24.30 -3.05
C PHE A 679 14.04 -24.15 -2.31
N PHE A 680 13.08 -25.04 -2.56
CA PHE A 680 11.75 -24.93 -1.93
C PHE A 680 11.76 -25.30 -0.45
N GLN A 681 12.56 -26.30 -0.02
CA GLN A 681 12.78 -26.57 1.41
C GLN A 681 13.45 -25.36 2.09
N SER A 682 14.48 -24.78 1.45
CA SER A 682 15.16 -23.57 1.93
C SER A 682 14.21 -22.38 2.11
N ILE A 683 13.29 -22.16 1.15
CA ILE A 683 12.27 -21.11 1.22
C ILE A 683 11.26 -21.38 2.34
N ILE A 684 10.86 -22.63 2.60
CA ILE A 684 9.96 -22.98 3.71
C ILE A 684 10.65 -22.69 5.07
N VAL A 685 11.91 -23.09 5.24
CA VAL A 685 12.69 -22.81 6.46
C VAL A 685 12.85 -21.31 6.67
N LEU A 686 13.21 -20.56 5.62
CA LEU A 686 13.38 -19.10 5.73
C LEU A 686 12.04 -18.38 5.97
N PHE A 687 10.94 -18.82 5.36
CA PHE A 687 9.61 -18.29 5.65
C PHE A 687 9.22 -18.49 7.11
N GLN A 688 9.50 -19.67 7.69
CA GLN A 688 9.31 -19.92 9.13
C GLN A 688 10.19 -19.02 10.00
N VAL A 689 11.47 -18.85 9.64
CA VAL A 689 12.40 -17.99 10.38
C VAL A 689 12.08 -16.48 10.21
N SER A 690 11.35 -16.08 9.15
CA SER A 690 10.98 -14.67 8.91
C SER A 690 10.09 -14.07 10.01
N THR A 691 9.30 -14.90 10.70
CA THR A 691 8.51 -14.53 11.88
C THR A 691 9.25 -14.74 13.20
N SER A 692 10.56 -15.03 13.14
CA SER A 692 11.40 -15.54 14.23
C SER A 692 10.95 -16.89 14.82
N ALA A 693 10.19 -17.71 14.08
CA ALA A 693 9.74 -19.01 14.58
C ALA A 693 10.79 -20.13 14.37
N GLY A 694 11.29 -20.71 15.47
CA GLY A 694 12.10 -21.94 15.45
C GLY A 694 13.55 -21.76 14.96
N TRP A 695 14.02 -20.51 14.83
CA TRP A 695 15.39 -20.20 14.40
C TRP A 695 16.47 -20.74 15.35
N ASP A 696 16.12 -20.95 16.61
CA ASP A 696 16.93 -21.56 17.66
C ASP A 696 17.26 -23.02 17.34
N GLY A 697 16.27 -23.79 16.87
CA GLY A 697 16.49 -25.14 16.36
C GLY A 697 17.36 -25.13 15.10
N VAL A 698 16.93 -24.41 14.07
CA VAL A 698 17.65 -24.27 12.79
C VAL A 698 19.13 -23.92 13.03
N LEU A 699 19.41 -22.91 13.86
CA LEU A 699 20.78 -22.53 14.23
C LEU A 699 21.52 -23.66 14.98
N ALA A 700 20.87 -24.33 15.94
CA ALA A 700 21.48 -25.43 16.71
C ALA A 700 21.81 -26.68 15.86
N GLY A 701 21.16 -26.88 14.71
CA GLY A 701 21.56 -27.83 13.67
C GLY A 701 22.73 -27.31 12.82
N LEU A 702 22.64 -26.07 12.32
CA LEU A 702 23.67 -25.45 11.46
C LEU A 702 25.02 -25.19 12.17
N MET A 703 25.03 -25.08 13.50
CA MET A 703 26.24 -24.96 14.33
C MET A 703 26.92 -26.30 14.64
N ASN A 704 26.42 -27.44 14.17
CA ASN A 704 26.93 -28.75 14.59
C ASN A 704 28.30 -29.12 13.96
N GLU A 705 29.36 -28.89 14.72
CA GLU A 705 30.76 -29.24 14.38
C GLU A 705 31.28 -30.49 15.12
N VAL A 706 30.48 -31.09 16.01
CA VAL A 706 30.93 -32.20 16.89
C VAL A 706 30.39 -33.55 16.46
N ASP A 707 29.07 -33.66 16.25
CA ASP A 707 28.42 -34.95 15.95
C ASP A 707 28.35 -35.21 14.43
N CYS A 708 29.41 -34.86 13.70
CA CYS A 708 29.48 -34.84 12.23
C CYS A 708 30.72 -35.55 11.66
N ASN A 709 30.69 -35.87 10.37
CA ASN A 709 31.79 -36.49 9.63
C ASN A 709 32.51 -35.43 8.78
N PRO A 710 33.71 -34.95 9.19
CA PRO A 710 34.48 -33.97 8.41
C PRO A 710 35.23 -34.58 7.21
N VAL A 711 35.33 -35.92 7.14
CA VAL A 711 36.10 -36.61 6.09
C VAL A 711 35.23 -36.78 4.83
N PRO A 712 35.64 -36.23 3.67
CA PRO A 712 34.91 -36.42 2.42
C PRO A 712 34.95 -37.90 2.00
N THR A 713 33.77 -38.50 1.93
CA THR A 713 33.54 -39.92 1.62
C THR A 713 32.94 -40.06 0.22
N LYS A 714 32.95 -41.25 -0.39
CA LYS A 714 32.37 -41.47 -1.73
C LYS A 714 30.90 -41.03 -1.85
N GLU A 715 30.14 -41.09 -0.74
CA GLU A 715 28.74 -40.68 -0.66
C GLU A 715 28.58 -39.21 -0.22
N LEU A 716 29.55 -38.67 0.55
CA LEU A 716 29.57 -37.29 1.08
C LEU A 716 30.84 -36.57 0.60
N PRO A 717 30.91 -36.07 -0.65
CA PRO A 717 32.13 -35.50 -1.23
C PRO A 717 32.61 -34.19 -0.57
N ASN A 718 31.78 -33.56 0.25
CA ASN A 718 32.05 -32.29 0.93
C ASN A 718 32.08 -32.39 2.47
N GLY A 719 31.86 -33.58 3.05
CA GLY A 719 31.57 -33.75 4.49
C GLY A 719 30.13 -33.31 4.86
N ASN A 720 29.75 -33.43 6.15
CA ASN A 720 28.43 -33.01 6.65
C ASN A 720 28.45 -32.18 7.96
N CYS A 721 29.59 -31.59 8.29
CA CYS A 721 29.73 -30.66 9.42
C CYS A 721 29.15 -29.28 9.11
N GLY A 722 28.59 -28.63 10.13
CA GLY A 722 28.20 -27.23 10.09
C GLY A 722 29.39 -26.27 10.18
N ASN A 723 29.09 -24.99 10.38
CA ASN A 723 30.09 -23.97 10.72
C ASN A 723 29.44 -22.93 11.62
N ALA A 724 29.83 -22.89 12.89
CA ALA A 724 29.13 -22.12 13.93
C ALA A 724 29.18 -20.60 13.67
N ALA A 725 30.30 -20.08 13.17
CA ALA A 725 30.45 -18.66 12.86
C ALA A 725 29.59 -18.24 11.66
N LEU A 726 29.61 -19.03 10.57
CA LEU A 726 28.84 -18.77 9.36
C LEU A 726 27.33 -18.95 9.59
N ALA A 727 26.93 -19.98 10.34
CA ALA A 727 25.54 -20.22 10.75
C ALA A 727 25.00 -19.07 11.62
N THR A 728 25.78 -18.63 12.61
CA THR A 728 25.40 -17.47 13.46
C THR A 728 25.26 -16.22 12.62
N PHE A 729 26.23 -15.91 11.75
CA PHE A 729 26.15 -14.73 10.88
C PHE A 729 24.94 -14.79 9.94
N PHE A 730 24.69 -15.94 9.29
CA PHE A 730 23.57 -16.14 8.37
C PHE A 730 22.21 -15.96 9.06
N ILE A 731 21.96 -16.62 10.19
CA ILE A 731 20.68 -16.54 10.88
C ILE A 731 20.47 -15.15 11.53
N VAL A 732 21.49 -14.58 12.17
CA VAL A 732 21.36 -13.25 12.80
C VAL A 732 21.18 -12.15 11.76
N SER A 733 21.94 -12.15 10.66
CA SER A 733 21.73 -11.17 9.57
C SER A 733 20.36 -11.33 8.91
N TYR A 734 19.90 -12.57 8.71
CA TYR A 734 18.55 -12.83 8.19
C TYR A 734 17.45 -12.30 9.13
N LEU A 735 17.55 -12.51 10.45
CA LEU A 735 16.58 -12.01 11.43
C LEU A 735 16.58 -10.47 11.50
N VAL A 736 17.73 -9.81 11.41
CA VAL A 736 17.79 -8.33 11.37
C VAL A 736 17.14 -7.79 10.09
N VAL A 737 17.38 -8.39 8.93
CA VAL A 737 16.79 -7.91 7.67
C VAL A 737 15.30 -8.25 7.54
N SER A 738 14.90 -9.50 7.82
CA SER A 738 13.52 -9.96 7.64
C SER A 738 12.60 -9.54 8.79
N PHE A 739 12.85 -10.03 10.00
CA PHE A 739 11.99 -9.80 11.16
C PHE A 739 12.09 -8.35 11.65
N LEU A 740 13.30 -7.83 11.94
CA LEU A 740 13.40 -6.47 12.47
C LEU A 740 13.02 -5.42 11.42
N ILE A 741 13.63 -5.41 10.23
CA ILE A 741 13.36 -4.33 9.25
C ILE A 741 12.06 -4.57 8.46
N VAL A 742 11.94 -5.68 7.71
CA VAL A 742 10.84 -5.83 6.74
C VAL A 742 9.49 -6.16 7.38
N MET A 743 9.42 -7.00 8.41
CA MET A 743 8.15 -7.34 9.07
C MET A 743 7.60 -6.17 9.90
N ASN A 744 8.44 -5.41 10.61
CA ASN A 744 7.96 -4.20 11.30
C ASN A 744 7.56 -3.08 10.32
N MET A 745 8.20 -2.97 9.17
CA MET A 745 7.73 -2.09 8.09
C MET A 745 6.33 -2.50 7.60
N PHE A 746 6.09 -3.81 7.40
CA PHE A 746 4.78 -4.33 7.02
C PHE A 746 3.70 -4.02 8.07
N ILE A 747 4.02 -4.15 9.36
CA ILE A 747 3.13 -3.77 10.48
C ILE A 747 2.83 -2.26 10.45
N ALA A 748 3.85 -1.40 10.33
CA ALA A 748 3.66 0.05 10.29
C ALA A 748 2.76 0.49 9.13
N VAL A 749 2.90 -0.12 7.94
CA VAL A 749 2.05 0.17 6.79
C VAL A 749 0.61 -0.30 7.00
N ILE A 750 0.37 -1.44 7.63
CA ILE A 750 -1.00 -1.88 7.97
C ILE A 750 -1.62 -0.95 9.02
N LEU A 751 -0.88 -0.60 10.08
CA LEU A 751 -1.36 0.25 11.17
C LEU A 751 -1.77 1.63 10.66
N GLU A 752 -0.95 2.26 9.80
CA GLU A 752 -1.26 3.57 9.21
C GLU A 752 -2.45 3.51 8.25
N ASN A 753 -2.57 2.44 7.43
CA ASN A 753 -3.76 2.23 6.60
C ASN A 753 -5.04 2.07 7.45
N PHE A 754 -4.95 1.37 8.58
CA PHE A 754 -6.07 1.18 9.49
C PHE A 754 -6.43 2.47 10.23
N SER A 755 -5.44 3.26 10.66
CA SER A 755 -5.65 4.59 11.26
C SER A 755 -6.35 5.52 10.28
N GLN A 756 -5.79 5.66 9.06
CA GLN A 756 -6.37 6.52 8.02
C GLN A 756 -7.77 6.06 7.61
N ALA A 757 -8.02 4.75 7.47
CA ALA A 757 -9.36 4.23 7.20
C ALA A 757 -10.36 4.43 8.36
N THR A 758 -9.86 4.61 9.59
CA THR A 758 -10.69 4.96 10.75
C THR A 758 -10.96 6.46 10.79
N GLU A 759 -9.98 7.30 10.47
CA GLU A 759 -10.12 8.76 10.33
C GLU A 759 -11.09 9.12 9.20
N ASP A 760 -10.95 8.53 8.01
CA ASP A 760 -11.88 8.68 6.86
C ASP A 760 -13.34 8.35 7.25
N VAL A 761 -13.55 7.41 8.18
CA VAL A 761 -14.87 6.97 8.67
C VAL A 761 -15.38 7.79 9.86
N GLN A 762 -14.50 8.47 10.60
CA GLN A 762 -14.87 9.32 11.74
C GLN A 762 -15.04 10.81 11.37
N GLN A 763 -14.37 11.27 10.32
CA GLN A 763 -14.34 12.69 9.91
C GLN A 763 -15.07 12.97 8.58
N GLY A 764 -15.23 11.96 7.71
CA GLY A 764 -15.80 12.10 6.39
C GLY A 764 -17.22 11.54 6.22
N LEU A 765 -17.88 11.93 5.12
CA LEU A 765 -19.01 11.17 4.59
C LEU A 765 -18.50 9.86 3.97
N THR A 766 -19.01 8.72 4.42
CA THR A 766 -18.57 7.43 3.89
C THR A 766 -19.23 7.17 2.52
N GLN A 767 -18.61 6.30 1.71
CA GLN A 767 -19.19 5.86 0.44
C GLN A 767 -20.64 5.35 0.59
N ASP A 768 -20.93 4.69 1.71
CA ASP A 768 -22.25 4.12 1.96
C ASP A 768 -23.33 5.19 2.21
N ASP A 769 -22.93 6.40 2.59
CA ASP A 769 -23.86 7.50 2.87
C ASP A 769 -24.19 8.24 1.56
N PHE A 770 -23.26 8.27 0.60
CA PHE A 770 -23.54 8.60 -0.81
C PHE A 770 -24.42 7.54 -1.50
N ASP A 771 -24.20 6.26 -1.23
CA ASP A 771 -25.08 5.18 -1.72
C ASP A 771 -26.50 5.31 -1.13
N MET A 772 -26.63 5.61 0.17
CA MET A 772 -27.91 5.90 0.84
C MET A 772 -28.62 7.10 0.20
N TYR A 773 -27.89 8.19 -0.05
CA TYR A 773 -28.42 9.37 -0.75
C TYR A 773 -29.03 9.01 -2.12
N TYR A 774 -28.32 8.21 -2.92
CA TYR A 774 -28.81 7.79 -4.25
C TYR A 774 -29.93 6.74 -4.17
N GLU A 775 -29.92 5.81 -3.21
CA GLU A 775 -31.03 4.85 -3.02
C GLU A 775 -32.31 5.56 -2.57
N ILE A 776 -32.20 6.66 -1.83
CA ILE A 776 -33.35 7.50 -1.50
C ILE A 776 -33.75 8.36 -2.70
N TRP A 777 -32.81 8.92 -3.46
CA TRP A 777 -33.11 9.65 -4.71
C TRP A 777 -33.91 8.81 -5.73
N GLU A 778 -33.56 7.53 -5.91
CA GLU A 778 -34.27 6.59 -6.80
C GLU A 778 -35.79 6.49 -6.48
N LYS A 779 -36.18 6.77 -5.24
CA LYS A 779 -37.60 6.74 -4.78
C LYS A 779 -38.35 8.04 -5.13
N PHE A 780 -37.64 9.14 -5.42
CA PHE A 780 -38.22 10.43 -5.81
C PHE A 780 -38.14 10.69 -7.33
N ASP A 781 -37.18 10.06 -8.03
CA ASP A 781 -36.87 10.22 -9.46
C ASP A 781 -36.85 8.85 -10.18
N GLU A 782 -38.03 8.22 -10.36
CA GLU A 782 -38.20 6.88 -10.94
C GLU A 782 -37.67 6.72 -12.39
N GLU A 783 -37.38 7.81 -13.10
CA GLU A 783 -36.85 7.75 -14.48
C GLU A 783 -35.33 8.06 -14.55
N ALA A 784 -34.71 8.41 -13.41
CA ALA A 784 -33.39 9.02 -13.29
C ALA A 784 -33.19 10.16 -14.30
N THR A 785 -34.02 11.18 -14.16
CA THR A 785 -33.90 12.48 -14.84
C THR A 785 -32.78 13.34 -14.26
N GLN A 786 -32.32 13.03 -13.04
CA GLN A 786 -31.39 13.83 -12.22
C GLN A 786 -31.99 15.12 -11.64
N TYR A 787 -33.32 15.30 -11.74
CA TYR A 787 -34.04 16.45 -11.19
C TYR A 787 -35.23 16.02 -10.32
N ILE A 788 -35.54 16.81 -9.29
CA ILE A 788 -36.82 16.75 -8.57
C ILE A 788 -37.49 18.13 -8.55
N PRO A 789 -38.82 18.21 -8.50
CA PRO A 789 -39.52 19.48 -8.23
C PRO A 789 -39.10 20.05 -6.88
N TYR A 790 -38.85 21.36 -6.83
CA TYR A 790 -38.49 22.10 -5.61
C TYR A 790 -39.43 21.81 -4.43
N THR A 791 -40.72 21.62 -4.68
CA THR A 791 -41.74 21.27 -3.67
C THR A 791 -41.44 19.96 -2.92
N LYS A 792 -40.77 18.99 -3.53
CA LYS A 792 -40.40 17.70 -2.88
C LYS A 792 -39.08 17.76 -2.10
N LEU A 793 -38.27 18.80 -2.28
CA LEU A 793 -36.93 18.87 -1.67
C LEU A 793 -36.95 18.81 -0.14
N HIS A 794 -37.96 19.42 0.49
CA HIS A 794 -38.12 19.42 1.95
C HIS A 794 -38.47 18.03 2.53
N GLU A 795 -39.18 17.19 1.77
CA GLU A 795 -39.54 15.82 2.11
C GLU A 795 -38.34 14.88 1.88
N PHE A 796 -37.64 15.05 0.75
CA PHE A 796 -36.43 14.30 0.41
C PHE A 796 -35.35 14.40 1.49
N VAL A 797 -35.00 15.62 1.92
CA VAL A 797 -33.89 15.84 2.89
C VAL A 797 -34.25 15.45 4.33
N ASP A 798 -35.54 15.36 4.68
CA ASP A 798 -35.99 14.73 5.93
C ASP A 798 -36.03 13.20 5.86
N THR A 799 -36.18 12.62 4.65
CA THR A 799 -36.19 11.17 4.41
C THR A 799 -34.78 10.55 4.47
N LEU A 800 -33.72 11.34 4.23
CA LEU A 800 -32.33 10.90 4.36
C LEU A 800 -32.01 10.39 5.77
N GLU A 801 -31.03 9.48 5.88
CA GLU A 801 -30.53 9.01 7.18
C GLU A 801 -29.39 9.93 7.69
N GLU A 802 -29.07 9.83 8.99
CA GLU A 802 -27.89 10.50 9.54
C GLU A 802 -26.62 9.92 8.91
N PRO A 803 -25.62 10.75 8.52
CA PRO A 803 -25.46 12.17 8.88
C PRO A 803 -26.06 13.21 7.92
N LEU A 804 -26.59 12.82 6.75
CA LEU A 804 -27.04 13.77 5.72
C LEU A 804 -28.45 14.38 5.97
N ARG A 805 -29.21 13.81 6.90
CA ARG A 805 -30.58 14.25 7.23
C ARG A 805 -30.66 15.70 7.71
N ILE A 806 -31.64 16.45 7.21
CA ILE A 806 -32.08 17.71 7.83
C ILE A 806 -33.57 17.58 8.22
N PRO A 807 -33.87 17.35 9.52
CA PRO A 807 -35.22 17.06 9.97
C PRO A 807 -36.16 18.27 9.86
N LEU A 808 -37.45 17.99 9.71
CA LEU A 808 -38.49 19.02 9.70
C LEU A 808 -38.56 19.77 11.07
N PRO A 809 -38.73 21.11 11.10
CA PRO A 809 -38.90 22.02 9.97
C PRO A 809 -37.58 22.52 9.37
N ASN A 810 -37.20 22.00 8.21
CA ASN A 810 -35.88 22.22 7.59
C ASN A 810 -35.76 23.51 6.73
N HIS A 811 -36.85 24.25 6.50
CA HIS A 811 -36.87 25.37 5.54
C HIS A 811 -35.82 26.45 5.80
N PHE A 812 -35.52 26.78 7.08
CA PHE A 812 -34.50 27.77 7.43
C PHE A 812 -33.10 27.31 7.02
N LYS A 813 -32.75 26.04 7.26
CA LYS A 813 -31.49 25.45 6.82
C LYS A 813 -31.41 25.36 5.30
N LEU A 814 -32.46 24.89 4.64
CA LEU A 814 -32.53 24.82 3.17
C LEU A 814 -32.31 26.19 2.49
N VAL A 815 -32.77 27.28 3.11
CA VAL A 815 -32.46 28.64 2.65
C VAL A 815 -30.99 29.03 2.85
N GLN A 816 -30.38 28.65 3.98
CA GLN A 816 -28.95 28.87 4.24
C GLN A 816 -28.05 28.10 3.25
N LEU A 817 -28.48 26.91 2.80
CA LEU A 817 -27.76 26.12 1.78
C LEU A 817 -27.73 26.77 0.39
N ASN A 818 -28.54 27.79 0.12
CA ASN A 818 -28.59 28.57 -1.13
C ASN A 818 -28.63 27.74 -2.45
N ILE A 819 -29.25 26.55 -2.41
CA ILE A 819 -29.29 25.61 -3.55
C ILE A 819 -29.87 26.30 -4.81
N PRO A 820 -29.26 26.12 -6.00
CA PRO A 820 -29.76 26.68 -7.26
C PRO A 820 -31.06 26.02 -7.71
N ILE A 821 -31.91 26.78 -8.38
CA ILE A 821 -33.21 26.34 -8.92
C ILE A 821 -33.17 26.56 -10.44
N CYS A 822 -33.44 25.51 -11.20
CA CYS A 822 -33.41 25.49 -12.66
C CYS A 822 -34.70 26.07 -13.28
N GLU A 823 -34.83 25.97 -14.60
CA GLU A 823 -36.13 26.14 -15.28
C GLU A 823 -37.17 25.15 -14.71
N ASP A 824 -38.46 25.49 -14.83
CA ASP A 824 -39.63 24.73 -14.36
C ASP A 824 -39.64 24.35 -12.84
N GLU A 825 -39.01 25.17 -12.00
CA GLU A 825 -38.86 24.95 -10.54
C GLU A 825 -38.19 23.60 -10.17
N LEU A 826 -37.34 23.08 -11.06
CA LEU A 826 -36.58 21.86 -10.83
C LEU A 826 -35.29 22.12 -10.04
N VAL A 827 -34.86 21.13 -9.26
CA VAL A 827 -33.61 21.14 -8.49
C VAL A 827 -32.80 19.89 -8.82
N HIS A 828 -31.50 20.07 -9.08
CA HIS A 828 -30.63 19.03 -9.62
C HIS A 828 -29.94 18.19 -8.52
N CYS A 829 -29.82 16.89 -8.76
CA CYS A 829 -29.32 15.87 -7.82
C CYS A 829 -27.95 16.18 -7.21
N VAL A 830 -26.97 16.58 -8.04
CA VAL A 830 -25.58 16.82 -7.60
C VAL A 830 -25.49 18.08 -6.74
N ASP A 831 -26.34 19.06 -6.98
CA ASP A 831 -26.22 20.40 -6.39
C ASP A 831 -26.85 20.43 -4.98
N ILE A 832 -27.84 19.56 -4.76
CA ILE A 832 -28.35 19.24 -3.42
C ILE A 832 -27.29 18.46 -2.63
N LEU A 833 -26.64 17.47 -3.26
CA LEU A 833 -25.60 16.66 -2.61
C LEU A 833 -24.39 17.51 -2.19
N ASP A 834 -23.89 18.35 -3.08
CA ASP A 834 -22.80 19.31 -2.82
C ASP A 834 -23.14 20.25 -1.64
N ALA A 835 -24.35 20.81 -1.62
CA ALA A 835 -24.79 21.67 -0.54
C ALA A 835 -24.92 20.93 0.82
N LEU A 836 -25.41 19.69 0.83
CA LEU A 836 -25.46 18.87 2.03
C LEU A 836 -24.07 18.47 2.52
N THR A 837 -23.16 18.11 1.61
CA THR A 837 -21.76 17.80 1.89
C THR A 837 -21.03 18.99 2.52
N LYS A 838 -21.15 20.19 1.93
CA LYS A 838 -20.58 21.43 2.48
C LYS A 838 -21.15 21.79 3.87
N ASN A 839 -22.43 21.55 4.11
CA ASN A 839 -23.05 21.74 5.43
C ASN A 839 -22.63 20.68 6.46
N PHE A 840 -22.28 19.46 6.05
CA PHE A 840 -21.78 18.43 6.97
C PHE A 840 -20.31 18.66 7.37
N LEU A 841 -19.44 18.94 6.39
CA LEU A 841 -18.01 19.18 6.61
C LEU A 841 -17.74 20.52 7.33
N GLY A 842 -18.70 21.44 7.29
CA GLY A 842 -18.49 22.83 7.67
C GLY A 842 -17.69 23.60 6.61
N THR A 843 -17.52 24.91 6.83
CA THR A 843 -16.72 25.77 5.94
C THR A 843 -15.23 25.58 6.21
N ILE A 844 -14.69 24.46 5.73
CA ILE A 844 -13.27 24.34 5.38
C ILE A 844 -13.06 25.18 4.11
N ASP A 845 -11.93 25.88 4.00
CA ASP A 845 -11.66 26.82 2.90
C ASP A 845 -11.80 26.19 1.51
N GLU A 846 -12.24 26.99 0.54
CA GLU A 846 -12.67 26.55 -0.80
C GLU A 846 -11.54 25.96 -1.69
N GLY A 847 -10.33 25.76 -1.15
CA GLY A 847 -9.13 25.33 -1.89
C GLY A 847 -8.85 23.82 -1.94
N GLU A 848 -9.37 22.99 -1.04
CA GLU A 848 -9.02 21.54 -0.99
C GLU A 848 -10.07 20.59 -1.57
N MET A 849 -11.33 21.02 -1.73
CA MET A 849 -12.31 20.28 -2.54
C MET A 849 -12.07 20.54 -4.03
N GLY A 850 -11.16 19.77 -4.62
CA GLY A 850 -10.75 19.88 -6.02
C GLY A 850 -11.95 19.99 -6.98
N GLU A 851 -11.92 21.04 -7.82
CA GLU A 851 -13.09 21.58 -8.52
C GLU A 851 -14.00 20.52 -9.16
N VAL A 852 -15.29 20.56 -8.81
CA VAL A 852 -16.34 19.84 -9.53
C VAL A 852 -16.49 20.48 -10.91
N LYS A 853 -15.78 19.89 -11.88
CA LYS A 853 -15.64 20.40 -13.26
C LYS A 853 -16.93 20.98 -13.83
N ALA A 854 -16.80 22.20 -14.36
CA ALA A 854 -17.69 22.84 -15.33
C ALA A 854 -19.20 22.62 -15.08
N VAL A 855 -19.79 23.48 -14.25
CA VAL A 855 -21.24 23.60 -14.05
C VAL A 855 -22.02 23.81 -15.38
N ASN A 856 -21.33 24.25 -16.44
CA ASN A 856 -21.93 24.66 -17.72
C ASN A 856 -22.05 23.54 -18.78
N ASP A 857 -21.36 22.40 -18.64
CA ASP A 857 -21.34 21.31 -19.66
C ASP A 857 -22.56 20.36 -19.57
N ARG A 858 -23.52 20.65 -18.70
CA ARG A 858 -24.67 19.77 -18.42
C ARG A 858 -25.83 20.09 -19.38
N PRO A 859 -26.29 19.15 -20.24
CA PRO A 859 -27.41 19.41 -21.14
C PRO A 859 -28.68 19.73 -20.36
N ASN A 860 -29.40 20.76 -20.81
CA ASN A 860 -30.61 21.35 -20.18
C ASN A 860 -30.41 21.98 -18.79
N TYR A 861 -29.17 22.13 -18.28
CA TYR A 861 -28.92 22.82 -17.02
C TYR A 861 -28.91 24.35 -17.21
N LYS A 862 -29.92 25.03 -16.67
CA LYS A 862 -30.01 26.50 -16.65
C LYS A 862 -30.54 26.99 -15.30
N PRO A 863 -29.72 27.62 -14.43
CA PRO A 863 -30.18 28.15 -13.15
C PRO A 863 -30.94 29.48 -13.32
N THR A 864 -32.24 29.49 -12.98
CA THR A 864 -33.11 30.68 -13.09
C THR A 864 -33.18 31.48 -11.79
N SER A 865 -33.07 30.81 -10.64
CA SER A 865 -33.08 31.44 -9.31
C SER A 865 -32.29 30.62 -8.29
N SER A 866 -32.28 31.04 -7.02
CA SER A 866 -31.75 30.26 -5.89
C SER A 866 -32.68 30.36 -4.70
N MET A 867 -32.54 29.46 -3.73
CA MET A 867 -33.29 29.50 -2.46
C MET A 867 -33.35 30.91 -1.82
N LEU A 868 -32.21 31.57 -1.67
CA LEU A 868 -32.11 32.89 -1.03
C LEU A 868 -32.81 33.98 -1.87
N LYS A 869 -32.66 33.93 -3.20
CA LYS A 869 -33.34 34.84 -4.14
C LYS A 869 -34.85 34.61 -4.10
N ARG A 870 -35.32 33.36 -4.08
CA ARG A 870 -36.75 32.98 -4.00
C ARG A 870 -37.40 33.42 -2.69
N GLN A 871 -36.67 33.34 -1.56
CA GLN A 871 -37.15 33.88 -0.28
C GLN A 871 -37.31 35.41 -0.34
N ARG A 872 -36.35 36.13 -0.91
CA ARG A 872 -36.44 37.59 -1.13
C ARG A 872 -37.61 37.95 -2.05
N GLU A 873 -37.79 37.23 -3.16
CA GLU A 873 -38.94 37.37 -4.07
C GLU A 873 -40.27 37.22 -3.31
N MET A 874 -40.42 36.19 -2.47
CA MET A 874 -41.64 35.99 -1.67
C MET A 874 -41.88 37.10 -0.63
N VAL A 875 -40.82 37.60 0.01
CA VAL A 875 -40.93 38.72 0.96
C VAL A 875 -41.32 40.01 0.24
N CYS A 876 -40.67 40.33 -0.88
CA CYS A 876 -41.03 41.48 -1.72
C CYS A 876 -42.47 41.35 -2.25
N ALA A 877 -42.87 40.19 -2.76
CA ALA A 877 -44.25 39.94 -3.21
C ALA A 877 -45.27 40.13 -2.08
N ARG A 878 -44.99 39.63 -0.87
CA ARG A 878 -45.87 39.80 0.30
C ARG A 878 -45.94 41.27 0.76
N ILE A 879 -44.84 42.01 0.69
CA ILE A 879 -44.82 43.46 0.95
C ILE A 879 -45.65 44.19 -0.09
N ILE A 880 -45.45 43.93 -1.39
CA ILE A 880 -46.19 44.53 -2.51
C ILE A 880 -47.68 44.20 -2.42
N GLN A 881 -48.05 42.95 -2.14
CA GLN A 881 -49.45 42.56 -1.93
C GLN A 881 -50.07 43.30 -0.74
N ARG A 882 -49.35 43.44 0.38
CA ARG A 882 -49.84 44.14 1.57
C ARG A 882 -49.95 45.66 1.35
N THR A 883 -49.00 46.29 0.66
CA THR A 883 -49.09 47.72 0.31
C THR A 883 -50.16 47.97 -0.75
N TRP A 884 -50.34 47.06 -1.70
CA TRP A 884 -51.43 47.11 -2.69
C TRP A 884 -52.81 46.92 -2.03
N GLN A 885 -52.98 45.94 -1.14
CA GLN A 885 -54.21 45.78 -0.35
C GLN A 885 -54.52 47.01 0.50
N ASN A 886 -53.51 47.56 1.19
CA ASN A 886 -53.66 48.81 1.95
C ASN A 886 -53.99 50.02 1.04
N PHE A 887 -53.42 50.09 -0.16
CA PHE A 887 -53.70 51.14 -1.14
C PHE A 887 -55.12 51.03 -1.72
N VAL A 888 -55.56 49.82 -2.08
CA VAL A 888 -56.94 49.55 -2.52
C VAL A 888 -57.94 49.84 -1.40
N ALA A 889 -57.65 49.46 -0.16
CA ALA A 889 -58.47 49.79 1.00
C ALA A 889 -58.56 51.31 1.22
N ARG A 890 -57.43 52.03 1.17
CA ARG A 890 -57.41 53.51 1.24
C ARG A 890 -58.18 54.15 0.08
N LYS A 891 -58.06 53.64 -1.15
CA LYS A 891 -58.77 54.17 -2.32
C LYS A 891 -60.26 53.85 -2.32
N LYS A 892 -60.68 52.76 -1.65
CA LYS A 892 -62.09 52.46 -1.36
C LYS A 892 -62.63 53.43 -0.31
N ALA A 893 -61.92 53.59 0.80
CA ALA A 893 -62.28 54.56 1.84
C ALA A 893 -62.34 56.00 1.30
N GLN A 894 -61.41 56.41 0.43
CA GLN A 894 -61.45 57.74 -0.21
C GLN A 894 -62.63 57.93 -1.16
N ARG A 895 -63.13 56.86 -1.80
CA ARG A 895 -64.38 56.93 -2.57
C ARG A 895 -65.60 57.02 -1.67
N GLU A 896 -65.59 56.29 -0.56
CA GLU A 896 -66.65 56.32 0.45
C GLU A 896 -66.72 57.71 1.12
N THR A 897 -65.58 58.34 1.43
CA THR A 897 -65.56 59.73 1.91
C THR A 897 -65.91 60.75 0.83
N HIS A 898 -65.56 60.52 -0.45
CA HIS A 898 -66.02 61.42 -1.52
C HIS A 898 -67.55 61.37 -1.63
N ILE A 899 -68.15 60.19 -1.66
CA ILE A 899 -69.62 60.05 -1.68
C ILE A 899 -70.27 60.73 -0.45
N ILE A 900 -69.63 60.69 0.72
CA ILE A 900 -70.11 61.41 1.91
C ILE A 900 -69.97 62.95 1.79
N VAL A 901 -68.91 63.44 1.14
CA VAL A 901 -68.73 64.89 0.87
C VAL A 901 -69.69 65.37 -0.23
N ASP A 902 -69.84 64.60 -1.30
CA ASP A 902 -70.77 64.88 -2.40
C ASP A 902 -72.24 64.91 -1.88
N ILE A 903 -72.57 64.14 -0.83
CA ILE A 903 -73.86 64.21 -0.11
C ILE A 903 -73.92 65.42 0.84
N ALA A 904 -72.83 65.76 1.53
CA ALA A 904 -72.80 66.90 2.44
C ALA A 904 -72.90 68.26 1.72
N GLU A 905 -72.34 68.37 0.50
CA GLU A 905 -72.49 69.57 -0.35
C GLU A 905 -73.92 69.72 -0.91
N GLU A 906 -74.77 68.68 -0.87
CA GLU A 906 -76.22 68.79 -1.17
C GLU A 906 -77.08 69.14 0.07
N GLU A 907 -76.56 69.07 1.30
CA GLU A 907 -77.32 69.36 2.54
C GLU A 907 -77.08 70.77 3.14
N GLU A 908 -76.08 71.54 2.67
CA GLU A 908 -75.71 72.82 3.30
C GLU A 908 -76.58 74.04 2.87
N GLU A 909 -77.62 73.87 2.03
CA GLU A 909 -78.52 74.95 1.59
C GLU A 909 -79.84 75.08 2.40
N SER A 910 -79.86 74.71 3.69
CA SER A 910 -80.97 75.07 4.60
C SER A 910 -80.59 75.26 6.09
N GLU A 911 -80.67 76.51 6.56
CA GLU A 911 -80.62 76.96 7.96
C GLU A 911 -81.96 76.74 8.72
N PRO A 912 -82.08 76.99 10.06
CA PRO A 912 -81.10 76.95 11.17
C PRO A 912 -81.69 76.29 12.47
N VAL A 913 -81.13 76.60 13.67
CA VAL A 913 -81.75 76.69 15.04
C VAL A 913 -81.26 75.77 16.19
N GLU A 914 -80.56 76.42 17.14
CA GLU A 914 -80.50 76.27 18.62
C GLU A 914 -80.03 75.02 19.42
N LEU A 915 -79.01 75.30 20.26
CA LEU A 915 -78.90 75.07 21.73
C LEU A 915 -78.51 73.70 22.35
N LYS A 916 -77.44 73.82 23.18
CA LYS A 916 -77.22 73.23 24.54
C LYS A 916 -76.76 71.76 24.70
N ALA A 917 -75.45 71.67 25.00
CA ALA A 917 -74.91 71.47 26.36
C ALA A 917 -74.19 70.14 26.72
N GLN A 918 -73.06 70.34 27.41
CA GLN A 918 -72.46 69.51 28.47
C GLN A 918 -71.85 68.12 28.16
N SER A 919 -70.51 68.13 28.15
CA SER A 919 -69.67 67.48 29.19
C SER A 919 -69.18 66.03 29.00
N SER A 920 -67.88 65.87 29.27
CA SER A 920 -67.20 64.66 29.79
C SER A 920 -66.96 63.47 28.83
N ALA A 921 -65.84 62.74 28.88
CA ALA A 921 -64.49 62.99 29.44
C ALA A 921 -63.53 61.82 29.06
N VAL A 922 -62.25 61.97 29.45
CA VAL A 922 -61.22 60.91 29.64
C VAL A 922 -60.46 60.38 28.41
N ALA A 923 -59.18 60.79 28.36
CA ALA A 923 -57.95 60.10 27.92
C ALA A 923 -57.94 59.33 26.58
#